data_AF-A0A068SRQ2-F1
#
_entry.id   AF-A0A068SRQ2-F1
#
_cell.length_a   1.000
_cell.length_b   1.000
_cell.length_c   1.000
_cell.angle_alpha   90.00
_cell.angle_beta   90.00
_cell.angle_gamma   90.00
#
_symmetry.space_group_name_H-M   'P 1'
#
loop_
_entity.id
_entity.type
_entity.pdbx_description
1 polymer ?
#
loop_
_entity_poly.entity_id
_entity_poly.type
_entity_poly.pdbx_seq_one_letter_code
_entity_poly.pdbx_strand_id
1 'polypeptide(L)'
;MNKMSLDFLSGSTKLRGRTVSEAVFDFLRQKGIDRIFGNPGSTELPMFVNVPEDFSYVLGLQESIVVAMADAYAQTTRKPAFVNLHSAAGLGHALGNIYTAYRNRAPLIITTGQQSRELLPHDPFLFAESPTEFPKPYVKWACEPARAEDVPAAIARAYYMAMQAPRGPVMVSVPLSDWQAQAAPIAIRDVETVISAPASAIDDLARRLNDAREPVLVVGPGVDIDNAWDATVRLAEILQAKVWVSPLSSRCSFPERHPLFAGFLPAFQPKLANCLGDADLVLVLGAPAFTYHFAGSGPDIPQGAELWLITDDPAQAASAVVGNAMVSNLRAATESLVYRLRCRAPRTDGPARTIPRLKTPKGITQEFFYQTLADVRSPDSIVFEEAPGGRDALHDFFPIERPGGFFATASGGLGYALPGSIGAALTKPEQPVIAVIGDGSSLYAIQSIWSAVEYDADLMIVILNNGGYKVLKAIAERSGSGRIDGVDIGHMDFVKIAEAQGCKAVRCEKGEELSSCLRDLLKMKGPRLLEIILSEEETEMNVAVRNEQVLKTPEKFFIGGEWVAPLGTNKLDVISPVTEEVLMSYPEASNADIDKAVAAARDAFDNGPWPRMTFKERAGYLRKVADLLTARLDEIANAWTTQVGAPIFLTKKLVGQNPGLYNYYAGLIENDDFVDQRKRADGGEVRVVREPVGVCAAITPWNAPMVLLNYKVSAALAAGCTIVAKPSPETPLDAYLLAECIEQAGIPKGVFNLVPAGREGGDYLVRHKGIDKVSFTGSTIAGKTIAAACADRLTRVSLELGGKSAAVLLDDADFAKALPALMVYSMPITGQVCFSLTRILVPESRKQEFIDLYVGAVKNIKVGDPSDPTTQMGPLTMARQLTRVEGYIAAGRAGGATVACGGGRPAGLDRGYFIEPTVFTDVTMDMKIAQEEIFGPVVSIISYKDDEEAVKIANDTTYGLSGAVFTSDPERGYAFARRMRTGSVTVNGMIVDIHHPFGGFKQSGIGREGGPEGLENYFEVKTIHMA
;
A
#
# COMPACT_ATOMS: atom_id res chain seq x y z
N MET A 1 7.80 -70.04 34.10
CA MET A 1 7.50 -69.54 32.74
C MET A 1 7.07 -70.73 31.89
N ASN A 2 5.88 -70.68 31.29
CA ASN A 2 5.34 -71.80 30.51
C ASN A 2 6.02 -71.88 29.13
N LYS A 3 6.04 -73.08 28.53
CA LYS A 3 6.71 -73.38 27.24
C LYS A 3 6.31 -72.40 26.10
N MET A 4 5.07 -71.92 26.14
CA MET A 4 4.53 -70.90 25.22
C MET A 4 5.24 -69.53 25.32
N SER A 5 5.74 -69.17 26.50
CA SER A 5 6.52 -67.93 26.71
C SER A 5 7.95 -68.07 26.21
N LEU A 6 8.51 -69.27 26.22
CA LEU A 6 9.83 -69.57 25.64
C LEU A 6 9.78 -69.67 24.11
N ASP A 7 8.69 -70.18 23.54
CA ASP A 7 8.48 -70.19 22.08
C ASP A 7 8.20 -68.79 21.51
N PHE A 8 7.57 -67.90 22.29
CA PHE A 8 7.43 -66.48 21.93
C PHE A 8 8.78 -65.73 21.94
N LEU A 9 9.72 -66.15 22.81
CA LEU A 9 11.06 -65.59 22.91
C LEU A 9 12.07 -66.23 21.93
N SER A 10 11.82 -67.45 21.46
CA SER A 10 12.69 -68.20 20.54
C SER A 10 12.32 -68.02 19.05
N GLY A 11 11.18 -67.38 18.76
CA GLY A 11 10.76 -66.91 17.43
C GLY A 11 11.62 -65.78 16.87
N SER A 12 12.91 -65.73 17.19
CA SER A 12 13.89 -64.98 16.43
C SER A 12 14.15 -65.78 15.15
N THR A 13 13.35 -65.53 14.12
CA THR A 13 13.88 -65.63 12.75
C THR A 13 15.14 -64.79 12.73
N LYS A 14 16.31 -65.45 12.79
CA LYS A 14 17.58 -64.85 12.41
C LYS A 14 17.35 -64.28 11.00
N LEU A 15 17.07 -62.98 10.94
CA LEU A 15 16.98 -62.22 9.70
C LEU A 15 18.34 -62.36 9.04
N ARG A 16 18.45 -63.27 8.07
CA ARG A 16 19.63 -63.35 7.23
C ARG A 16 19.66 -62.08 6.38
N GLY A 17 20.50 -61.13 6.80
CA GLY A 17 21.51 -60.54 5.93
C GLY A 17 21.19 -59.21 5.27
N ARG A 18 20.55 -58.26 5.96
CA ARG A 18 20.52 -56.84 5.52
C ARG A 18 20.74 -55.89 6.68
N THR A 19 21.59 -54.91 6.43
CA THR A 19 21.77 -53.74 7.30
C THR A 19 20.60 -52.77 7.17
N VAL A 20 20.42 -51.89 8.15
CA VAL A 20 19.47 -50.76 8.07
C VAL A 20 19.70 -49.95 6.80
N SER A 21 20.97 -49.65 6.46
CA SER A 21 21.34 -48.92 5.24
C SER A 21 20.79 -49.61 3.99
N GLU A 22 21.10 -50.90 3.79
CA GLU A 22 20.62 -51.66 2.62
C GLU A 22 19.09 -51.70 2.53
N ALA A 23 18.39 -51.87 3.67
CA ALA A 23 16.94 -51.87 3.70
C ALA A 23 16.33 -50.52 3.28
N VAL A 24 16.95 -49.40 3.71
CA VAL A 24 16.52 -48.04 3.37
C VAL A 24 16.76 -47.75 1.89
N PHE A 25 17.96 -48.00 1.37
CA PHE A 25 18.28 -47.77 -0.04
C PHE A 25 17.41 -48.62 -0.97
N ASP A 26 17.13 -49.88 -0.61
CA ASP A 26 16.21 -50.72 -1.38
C ASP A 26 14.78 -50.17 -1.42
N PHE A 27 14.31 -49.57 -0.32
CA PHE A 27 13.01 -48.92 -0.29
C PHE A 27 12.99 -47.63 -1.12
N LEU A 28 14.01 -46.77 -0.99
CA LEU A 28 14.13 -45.55 -1.79
C LEU A 28 14.11 -45.87 -3.28
N ARG A 29 14.87 -46.89 -3.71
CA ARG A 29 14.91 -47.39 -5.08
C ARG A 29 13.53 -47.85 -5.57
N GLN A 30 12.82 -48.64 -4.75
CA GLN A 30 11.46 -49.10 -5.08
C GLN A 30 10.43 -47.96 -5.15
N LYS A 31 10.68 -46.86 -4.45
CA LYS A 31 9.87 -45.63 -4.54
C LYS A 31 10.37 -44.64 -5.61
N GLY A 32 11.36 -45.04 -6.41
CA GLY A 32 11.90 -44.24 -7.51
C GLY A 32 12.66 -42.99 -7.05
N ILE A 33 13.25 -43.06 -5.85
CA ILE A 33 14.17 -42.05 -5.30
C ILE A 33 15.59 -42.57 -5.52
N ASP A 34 16.38 -41.80 -6.25
CA ASP A 34 17.74 -42.12 -6.69
C ASP A 34 18.74 -41.00 -6.35
N ARG A 35 18.30 -39.95 -5.64
CA ARG A 35 19.14 -38.81 -5.26
C ARG A 35 19.03 -38.50 -3.79
N ILE A 36 20.16 -38.17 -3.19
CA ILE A 36 20.27 -37.65 -1.83
C ILE A 36 20.79 -36.23 -1.93
N PHE A 37 19.97 -35.27 -1.53
CA PHE A 37 20.42 -33.89 -1.35
C PHE A 37 21.02 -33.77 0.05
N GLY A 38 22.26 -33.29 0.19
CA GLY A 38 22.84 -33.21 1.52
C GLY A 38 24.03 -32.27 1.69
N ASN A 39 24.35 -32.00 2.95
CA ASN A 39 25.63 -31.47 3.39
C ASN A 39 26.16 -32.42 4.47
N PRO A 40 27.27 -33.14 4.23
CA PRO A 40 27.64 -34.27 5.06
C PRO A 40 28.34 -33.84 6.35
N GLY A 41 28.13 -34.59 7.43
CA GLY A 41 28.91 -34.48 8.65
C GLY A 41 29.23 -35.84 9.27
N SER A 42 29.89 -35.83 10.42
CA SER A 42 30.41 -37.06 11.05
C SER A 42 29.32 -38.05 11.46
N THR A 43 28.15 -37.55 11.87
CA THR A 43 26.99 -38.37 12.31
C THR A 43 26.27 -39.04 11.13
N GLU A 44 26.47 -38.59 9.90
CA GLU A 44 25.85 -39.16 8.71
C GLU A 44 26.80 -40.13 7.99
N LEU A 45 28.11 -40.11 8.30
CA LEU A 45 29.11 -40.95 7.65
C LEU A 45 28.71 -42.44 7.54
N PRO A 46 28.17 -43.11 8.57
CA PRO A 46 27.80 -44.51 8.45
C PRO A 46 26.68 -44.81 7.46
N MET A 47 25.84 -43.81 7.12
CA MET A 47 24.87 -43.91 6.03
C MET A 47 25.56 -43.92 4.66
N PHE A 48 26.66 -43.18 4.54
CA PHE A 48 27.41 -43.00 3.29
C PHE A 48 28.48 -44.07 3.03
N VAL A 49 28.68 -44.99 3.98
CA VAL A 49 29.56 -46.15 3.75
C VAL A 49 28.85 -47.09 2.76
N ASN A 50 29.46 -47.31 1.59
CA ASN A 50 28.93 -48.14 0.51
C ASN A 50 27.58 -47.67 -0.05
N VAL A 51 27.40 -46.35 -0.28
CA VAL A 51 26.25 -45.84 -1.06
C VAL A 51 26.18 -46.61 -2.39
N PRO A 52 25.02 -47.15 -2.78
CA PRO A 52 24.88 -47.87 -4.04
C PRO A 52 25.23 -46.99 -5.24
N GLU A 53 25.88 -47.57 -6.28
CA GLU A 53 26.31 -46.83 -7.48
C GLU A 53 25.16 -46.18 -8.27
N ASP A 54 23.94 -46.67 -8.10
CA ASP A 54 22.73 -46.15 -8.74
C ASP A 54 22.11 -44.95 -8.00
N PHE A 55 22.71 -44.51 -6.88
CA PHE A 55 22.33 -43.30 -6.17
C PHE A 55 23.33 -42.17 -6.42
N SER A 56 22.80 -40.97 -6.59
CA SER A 56 23.58 -39.74 -6.73
C SER A 56 23.51 -38.88 -5.47
N TYR A 57 24.62 -38.27 -5.09
CA TYR A 57 24.69 -37.33 -3.98
C TYR A 57 24.79 -35.89 -4.53
N VAL A 58 23.81 -35.06 -4.16
CA VAL A 58 23.72 -33.65 -4.55
C VAL A 58 24.11 -32.79 -3.35
N LEU A 59 25.37 -32.39 -3.32
CA LEU A 59 26.01 -31.55 -2.32
C LEU A 59 25.56 -30.09 -2.46
N GLY A 60 25.12 -29.49 -1.36
CA GLY A 60 25.08 -28.03 -1.21
C GLY A 60 26.10 -27.61 -0.15
N LEU A 61 26.78 -26.48 -0.35
CA LEU A 61 27.78 -25.97 0.61
C LEU A 61 27.18 -25.46 1.93
N GLN A 62 25.85 -25.31 1.99
CA GLN A 62 25.11 -24.92 3.19
C GLN A 62 23.72 -25.56 3.14
N GLU A 63 23.13 -25.88 4.29
CA GLU A 63 21.97 -26.77 4.40
C GLU A 63 20.65 -26.15 3.91
N SER A 64 20.51 -24.82 3.92
CA SER A 64 19.37 -24.14 3.29
C SER A 64 19.39 -24.32 1.77
N ILE A 65 20.57 -24.33 1.14
CA ILE A 65 20.75 -24.59 -0.31
C ILE A 65 20.29 -26.00 -0.63
N VAL A 66 20.72 -26.97 0.18
CA VAL A 66 20.33 -28.38 0.06
C VAL A 66 18.81 -28.52 0.06
N VAL A 67 18.14 -27.95 1.06
CA VAL A 67 16.68 -28.06 1.18
C VAL A 67 15.96 -27.37 0.03
N ALA A 68 16.40 -26.19 -0.41
CA ALA A 68 15.76 -25.50 -1.53
C ALA A 68 15.97 -26.21 -2.88
N MET A 69 17.15 -26.79 -3.13
CA MET A 69 17.36 -27.67 -4.31
C MET A 69 16.41 -28.87 -4.28
N ALA A 70 16.30 -29.54 -3.13
CA ALA A 70 15.42 -30.68 -2.96
C ALA A 70 13.93 -30.32 -3.10
N ASP A 71 13.52 -29.18 -2.55
CA ASP A 71 12.17 -28.61 -2.69
C ASP A 71 11.81 -28.43 -4.16
N ALA A 72 12.60 -27.64 -4.90
CA ALA A 72 12.32 -27.39 -6.30
C ALA A 72 12.39 -28.65 -7.17
N TYR A 73 13.32 -29.58 -6.87
CA TYR A 73 13.34 -30.91 -7.49
C TYR A 73 12.03 -31.67 -7.25
N ALA A 74 11.54 -31.68 -6.01
CA ALA A 74 10.27 -32.34 -5.66
C ALA A 74 9.07 -31.68 -6.36
N GLN A 75 9.06 -30.34 -6.45
CA GLN A 75 7.99 -29.60 -7.11
C GLN A 75 7.94 -29.82 -8.62
N THR A 76 9.10 -29.86 -9.29
CA THR A 76 9.21 -30.03 -10.75
C THR A 76 8.99 -31.46 -11.20
N THR A 77 9.45 -32.44 -10.42
CA THR A 77 9.21 -33.87 -10.70
C THR A 77 7.86 -34.36 -10.19
N ARG A 78 7.23 -33.63 -9.26
CA ARG A 78 6.06 -34.04 -8.46
C ARG A 78 6.28 -35.34 -7.68
N LYS A 79 7.55 -35.68 -7.41
CA LYS A 79 7.99 -36.83 -6.63
C LYS A 79 8.59 -36.34 -5.30
N PRO A 80 8.72 -37.20 -4.29
CA PRO A 80 9.43 -36.83 -3.08
C PRO A 80 10.92 -36.68 -3.32
N ALA A 81 11.56 -35.77 -2.57
CA ALA A 81 13.01 -35.63 -2.53
C ALA A 81 13.55 -36.08 -1.17
N PHE A 82 14.67 -36.79 -1.19
CA PHE A 82 15.33 -37.28 0.03
C PHE A 82 16.47 -36.35 0.40
N VAL A 83 16.46 -35.89 1.66
CA VAL A 83 17.40 -34.90 2.19
C VAL A 83 18.16 -35.49 3.37
N ASN A 84 19.45 -35.22 3.47
CA ASN A 84 20.30 -35.62 4.59
C ASN A 84 21.10 -34.42 5.12
N LEU A 85 20.91 -34.09 6.39
CA LEU A 85 21.51 -32.91 7.05
C LEU A 85 22.30 -33.32 8.29
N HIS A 86 23.27 -32.47 8.68
CA HIS A 86 24.14 -32.75 9.81
C HIS A 86 23.56 -32.33 11.17
N SER A 87 23.03 -33.32 11.92
CA SER A 87 22.55 -33.13 13.30
C SER A 87 21.67 -31.88 13.50
N ALA A 88 21.64 -31.32 14.70
CA ALA A 88 20.88 -30.12 15.02
C ALA A 88 21.41 -28.86 14.32
N ALA A 89 22.72 -28.75 14.11
CA ALA A 89 23.32 -27.56 13.49
C ALA A 89 22.89 -27.38 12.03
N GLY A 90 23.04 -28.44 11.22
CA GLY A 90 22.64 -28.40 9.82
C GLY A 90 21.13 -28.30 9.65
N LEU A 91 20.37 -28.93 10.53
CA LEU A 91 18.92 -28.71 10.61
C LEU A 91 18.56 -27.25 10.91
N GLY A 92 19.24 -26.62 11.85
CA GLY A 92 19.02 -25.21 12.20
C GLY A 92 19.31 -24.28 11.04
N HIS A 93 20.42 -24.52 10.32
CA HIS A 93 20.78 -23.79 9.11
C HIS A 93 19.76 -23.94 7.97
N ALA A 94 19.11 -25.10 7.87
CA ALA A 94 18.09 -25.40 6.86
C ALA A 94 16.69 -24.88 7.18
N LEU A 95 16.41 -24.51 8.44
CA LEU A 95 15.05 -24.34 8.94
C LEU A 95 14.23 -23.29 8.16
N GLY A 96 14.88 -22.22 7.67
CA GLY A 96 14.23 -21.22 6.82
C GLY A 96 13.65 -21.81 5.54
N ASN A 97 14.40 -22.68 4.85
CA ASN A 97 13.92 -23.34 3.63
C ASN A 97 13.07 -24.58 3.92
N ILE A 98 13.13 -25.17 5.12
CA ILE A 98 12.13 -26.15 5.58
C ILE A 98 10.77 -25.48 5.75
N TYR A 99 10.73 -24.27 6.31
CA TYR A 99 9.49 -23.47 6.38
C TYR A 99 8.96 -23.13 4.98
N THR A 100 9.83 -22.75 4.05
CA THR A 100 9.45 -22.56 2.63
C THR A 100 8.90 -23.84 2.00
N ALA A 101 9.57 -24.98 2.18
CA ALA A 101 9.10 -26.28 1.69
C ALA A 101 7.75 -26.70 2.28
N TYR A 102 7.51 -26.39 3.56
CA TYR A 102 6.23 -26.60 4.21
C TYR A 102 5.12 -25.77 3.55
N ARG A 103 5.37 -24.48 3.30
CA ARG A 103 4.42 -23.59 2.60
C ARG A 103 4.22 -23.97 1.13
N ASN A 104 5.26 -24.44 0.46
CA ASN A 104 5.22 -24.98 -0.90
C ASN A 104 4.50 -26.32 -1.00
N ARG A 105 4.25 -26.98 0.13
CA ARG A 105 3.74 -28.37 0.20
C ARG A 105 4.67 -29.35 -0.51
N ALA A 106 5.97 -29.12 -0.41
CA ALA A 106 6.98 -29.95 -1.04
C ALA A 106 7.17 -31.25 -0.24
N PRO A 107 7.00 -32.43 -0.86
CA PRO A 107 7.13 -33.72 -0.16
C PRO A 107 8.60 -34.08 0.10
N LEU A 108 9.20 -33.50 1.14
CA LEU A 108 10.59 -33.77 1.51
C LEU A 108 10.68 -34.83 2.60
N ILE A 109 11.55 -35.82 2.40
CA ILE A 109 11.94 -36.80 3.42
C ILE A 109 13.28 -36.36 3.97
N ILE A 110 13.26 -35.64 5.10
CA ILE A 110 14.47 -35.11 5.71
C ILE A 110 14.99 -36.13 6.72
N THR A 111 16.29 -36.41 6.64
CA THR A 111 17.02 -37.16 7.65
C THR A 111 18.07 -36.27 8.29
N THR A 112 18.24 -36.41 9.59
CA THR A 112 19.38 -35.83 10.33
C THR A 112 20.13 -36.96 10.99
N GLY A 113 21.46 -36.97 10.92
CA GLY A 113 22.23 -37.87 11.77
C GLY A 113 22.15 -37.42 13.22
N GLN A 114 22.28 -38.38 14.13
CA GLN A 114 22.32 -38.19 15.57
C GLN A 114 23.56 -38.91 16.11
N GLN A 115 24.03 -38.50 17.28
CA GLN A 115 25.13 -39.18 17.96
C GLN A 115 24.81 -40.65 18.28
N SER A 116 25.86 -41.43 18.53
CA SER A 116 25.73 -42.86 18.79
C SER A 116 24.85 -43.10 20.00
N ARG A 117 23.99 -44.13 19.97
CA ARG A 117 23.06 -44.42 21.07
C ARG A 117 23.77 -44.61 22.41
N GLU A 118 25.00 -45.15 22.41
CA GLU A 118 25.77 -45.33 23.66
C GLU A 118 26.21 -44.02 24.30
N LEU A 119 26.30 -42.94 23.53
CA LEU A 119 26.77 -41.65 23.99
C LEU A 119 25.64 -40.71 24.40
N LEU A 120 24.42 -40.90 23.86
CA LEU A 120 23.28 -40.00 24.08
C LEU A 120 22.97 -39.67 25.56
N PRO A 121 23.09 -40.60 26.54
CA PRO A 121 22.86 -40.28 27.95
C PRO A 121 23.85 -39.27 28.57
N HIS A 122 24.88 -38.86 27.81
CA HIS A 122 25.99 -38.03 28.28
C HIS A 122 26.13 -36.72 27.51
N ASP A 123 25.10 -36.32 26.77
CA ASP A 123 25.04 -35.06 26.00
C ASP A 123 26.32 -34.83 25.15
N PRO A 124 26.68 -35.79 24.27
CA PRO A 124 27.97 -35.79 23.61
C PRO A 124 28.05 -34.71 22.53
N PHE A 125 29.26 -34.28 22.17
CA PHE A 125 29.47 -33.31 21.08
C PHE A 125 28.72 -33.73 19.79
N LEU A 126 28.00 -32.80 19.15
CA LEU A 126 27.14 -33.01 17.97
C LEU A 126 25.85 -33.82 18.20
N PHE A 127 25.44 -34.09 19.44
CA PHE A 127 24.09 -34.62 19.67
C PHE A 127 23.00 -33.56 19.45
N ALA A 128 21.82 -34.01 19.08
CA ALA A 128 20.61 -33.19 19.09
C ALA A 128 19.78 -33.53 20.33
N GLU A 129 19.52 -32.54 21.19
CA GLU A 129 18.81 -32.72 22.46
C GLU A 129 17.32 -33.04 22.27
N SER A 130 16.65 -32.36 21.33
CA SER A 130 15.21 -32.54 21.03
C SER A 130 14.95 -32.58 19.52
N PRO A 131 15.49 -33.58 18.81
CA PRO A 131 15.51 -33.60 17.34
C PRO A 131 14.13 -33.69 16.70
N THR A 132 13.12 -34.18 17.43
CA THR A 132 11.74 -34.32 16.95
C THR A 132 10.90 -33.06 17.16
N GLU A 133 11.24 -32.22 18.13
CA GLU A 133 10.53 -30.96 18.41
C GLU A 133 11.14 -29.79 17.65
N PHE A 134 12.47 -29.78 17.45
CA PHE A 134 13.18 -28.68 16.81
C PHE A 134 12.67 -28.26 15.41
N PRO A 135 12.26 -29.17 14.49
CA PRO A 135 11.73 -28.76 13.19
C PRO A 135 10.26 -28.31 13.21
N LYS A 136 9.54 -28.48 14.33
CA LYS A 136 8.12 -28.13 14.42
C LYS A 136 7.95 -26.60 14.55
N PRO A 137 6.85 -26.03 14.03
CA PRO A 137 5.69 -26.70 13.41
C PRO A 137 5.84 -26.95 11.89
N TYR A 138 7.04 -26.82 11.32
CA TYR A 138 7.26 -26.76 9.87
C TYR A 138 7.51 -28.12 9.22
N VAL A 139 7.15 -29.21 9.88
CA VAL A 139 7.13 -30.57 9.32
C VAL A 139 5.84 -31.27 9.72
N LYS A 140 5.28 -32.08 8.81
CA LYS A 140 4.05 -32.83 9.05
C LYS A 140 4.22 -33.93 10.11
N TRP A 141 5.43 -34.47 10.20
CA TRP A 141 5.77 -35.56 11.09
C TRP A 141 7.27 -35.56 11.37
N ALA A 142 7.64 -35.80 12.62
CA ALA A 142 9.03 -35.91 13.05
C ALA A 142 9.19 -37.12 13.97
N CYS A 143 10.30 -37.86 13.86
CA CYS A 143 10.57 -39.05 14.68
C CYS A 143 12.07 -39.29 14.85
N GLU A 144 12.47 -39.73 16.04
CA GLU A 144 13.72 -40.45 16.26
C GLU A 144 13.33 -41.90 16.60
N PRO A 145 13.74 -42.91 15.81
CA PRO A 145 13.39 -44.30 16.07
C PRO A 145 13.92 -44.77 17.42
N ALA A 146 13.12 -45.55 18.16
CA ALA A 146 13.49 -46.02 19.50
C ALA A 146 14.66 -47.04 19.50
N ARG A 147 14.88 -47.72 18.36
CA ARG A 147 15.94 -48.69 18.12
C ARG A 147 16.28 -48.76 16.63
N ALA A 148 17.44 -49.33 16.31
CA ALA A 148 17.97 -49.36 14.95
C ALA A 148 17.05 -50.12 13.97
N GLU A 149 16.42 -51.22 14.40
CA GLU A 149 15.57 -52.06 13.56
C GLU A 149 14.32 -51.31 13.04
N ASP A 150 13.93 -50.22 13.71
CA ASP A 150 12.74 -49.44 13.35
C ASP A 150 13.06 -48.29 12.38
N VAL A 151 14.34 -48.00 12.09
CA VAL A 151 14.76 -46.92 11.17
C VAL A 151 14.16 -47.10 9.76
N PRO A 152 14.22 -48.29 9.12
CA PRO A 152 13.61 -48.47 7.79
C PRO A 152 12.10 -48.22 7.82
N ALA A 153 11.40 -48.70 8.85
CA ALA A 153 9.96 -48.48 8.98
C ALA A 153 9.61 -46.99 9.22
N ALA A 154 10.45 -46.26 9.96
CA ALA A 154 10.28 -44.83 10.18
C ALA A 154 10.47 -44.03 8.88
N ILE A 155 11.49 -44.33 8.08
CA ILE A 155 11.72 -43.70 6.76
C ILE A 155 10.57 -44.03 5.80
N ALA A 156 10.08 -45.28 5.81
CA ALA A 156 8.92 -45.65 5.02
C ALA A 156 7.67 -44.86 5.45
N ARG A 157 7.41 -44.72 6.75
CA ARG A 157 6.31 -43.89 7.26
C ARG A 157 6.46 -42.43 6.85
N ALA A 158 7.67 -41.87 6.95
CA ALA A 158 7.99 -40.52 6.50
C ALA A 158 7.59 -40.32 5.03
N TYR A 159 7.99 -41.23 4.13
CA TYR A 159 7.58 -41.18 2.73
C TYR A 159 6.05 -41.05 2.55
N TYR A 160 5.26 -41.91 3.21
CA TYR A 160 3.81 -41.89 3.05
C TYR A 160 3.19 -40.61 3.63
N MET A 161 3.69 -40.15 4.78
CA MET A 161 3.23 -38.91 5.42
C MET A 161 3.53 -37.67 4.55
N ALA A 162 4.70 -37.62 3.91
CA ALA A 162 5.11 -36.52 3.05
C ALA A 162 4.25 -36.41 1.78
N MET A 163 3.86 -37.56 1.21
CA MET A 163 3.10 -37.66 -0.04
C MET A 163 1.59 -37.47 0.10
N GLN A 164 1.03 -37.71 1.29
CA GLN A 164 -0.39 -37.48 1.55
C GLN A 164 -0.74 -35.99 1.56
N ALA A 165 -1.90 -35.62 1.04
CA ALA A 165 -2.39 -34.24 1.07
C ALA A 165 -2.71 -33.75 2.50
N PRO A 166 -2.49 -32.45 2.81
CA PRO A 166 -1.61 -31.55 2.06
C PRO A 166 -0.18 -32.09 2.12
N ARG A 167 0.52 -32.16 0.98
CA ARG A 167 1.91 -32.64 0.93
C ARG A 167 2.82 -31.76 1.77
N GLY A 168 3.98 -32.27 2.17
CA GLY A 168 4.92 -31.45 2.93
C GLY A 168 6.11 -32.20 3.49
N PRO A 169 7.07 -31.47 4.09
CA PRO A 169 8.28 -32.04 4.65
C PRO A 169 7.98 -32.86 5.91
N VAL A 170 8.78 -33.90 6.11
CA VAL A 170 8.82 -34.75 7.31
C VAL A 170 10.26 -34.96 7.73
N MET A 171 10.49 -35.37 8.98
CA MET A 171 11.85 -35.60 9.46
C MET A 171 12.05 -36.89 10.25
N VAL A 172 13.18 -37.54 10.03
CA VAL A 172 13.65 -38.71 10.80
C VAL A 172 15.08 -38.45 11.28
N SER A 173 15.28 -38.40 12.60
CA SER A 173 16.61 -38.35 13.19
C SER A 173 17.15 -39.76 13.39
N VAL A 174 18.37 -40.04 12.97
CA VAL A 174 18.94 -41.40 12.94
C VAL A 174 20.30 -41.44 13.64
N PRO A 175 20.43 -42.12 14.80
CA PRO A 175 21.72 -42.33 15.46
C PRO A 175 22.73 -43.03 14.55
N LEU A 176 23.98 -42.53 14.52
CA LEU A 176 24.99 -43.04 13.58
C LEU A 176 25.32 -44.53 13.77
N SER A 177 25.11 -45.07 14.98
CA SER A 177 25.27 -46.50 15.32
C SER A 177 24.31 -47.42 14.58
N ASP A 178 23.18 -46.90 14.10
CA ASP A 178 22.06 -47.72 13.66
C ASP A 178 22.21 -48.24 12.23
N TRP A 179 22.93 -47.53 11.37
CA TRP A 179 23.02 -47.82 9.94
C TRP A 179 23.56 -49.21 9.61
N GLN A 180 24.40 -49.76 10.49
CA GLN A 180 25.03 -51.08 10.33
C GLN A 180 24.32 -52.20 11.10
N ALA A 181 23.28 -51.89 11.89
CA ALA A 181 22.49 -52.89 12.58
C ALA A 181 21.68 -53.73 11.59
N GLN A 182 21.32 -54.96 11.98
CA GLN A 182 20.48 -55.83 11.15
C GLN A 182 19.03 -55.35 11.17
N ALA A 183 18.37 -55.30 10.01
CA ALA A 183 16.97 -54.90 9.92
C ALA A 183 16.16 -55.79 8.97
N ALA A 184 14.85 -55.81 9.19
CA ALA A 184 13.92 -56.45 8.28
C ALA A 184 13.71 -55.58 7.02
N PRO A 185 13.43 -56.19 5.85
CA PRO A 185 13.04 -55.45 4.67
C PRO A 185 11.72 -54.70 4.90
N ILE A 186 11.56 -53.54 4.24
CA ILE A 186 10.33 -52.74 4.30
C ILE A 186 9.26 -53.37 3.40
N ALA A 187 8.07 -53.62 3.96
CA ALA A 187 6.90 -53.97 3.16
C ALA A 187 6.39 -52.74 2.39
N ILE A 188 6.43 -52.81 1.06
CA ILE A 188 5.92 -51.74 0.20
C ILE A 188 4.40 -51.68 0.26
N ARG A 189 3.88 -50.46 0.34
CA ARG A 189 2.45 -50.16 0.27
C ARG A 189 2.22 -49.16 -0.84
N ASP A 190 1.08 -49.29 -1.51
CA ASP A 190 0.53 -48.26 -2.38
C ASP A 190 -0.56 -47.54 -1.59
N VAL A 191 -0.41 -46.22 -1.45
CA VAL A 191 -1.30 -45.37 -0.66
C VAL A 191 -1.85 -44.31 -1.59
N GLU A 192 -3.17 -44.29 -1.76
CA GLU A 192 -3.84 -43.27 -2.55
C GLU A 192 -3.66 -41.90 -1.89
N THR A 193 -3.39 -40.88 -2.70
CA THR A 193 -3.09 -39.51 -2.21
C THR A 193 -4.13 -38.50 -2.65
N VAL A 194 -5.02 -38.88 -3.59
CA VAL A 194 -6.11 -38.04 -4.06
C VAL A 194 -7.33 -38.17 -3.13
N ILE A 195 -7.71 -37.07 -2.50
CA ILE A 195 -8.95 -36.95 -1.71
C ILE A 195 -9.97 -36.22 -2.58
N SER A 196 -11.19 -36.73 -2.69
CA SER A 196 -12.27 -36.07 -3.43
C SER A 196 -13.41 -35.68 -2.52
N ALA A 197 -14.01 -34.51 -2.76
CA ALA A 197 -15.19 -34.07 -2.05
C ALA A 197 -16.44 -34.92 -2.38
N PRO A 198 -17.44 -34.94 -1.47
CA PRO A 198 -18.74 -35.56 -1.75
C PRO A 198 -19.38 -34.98 -3.00
N ALA A 199 -19.96 -35.84 -3.84
CA ALA A 199 -20.64 -35.43 -5.07
C ALA A 199 -21.72 -34.36 -4.81
N SER A 200 -22.46 -34.47 -3.71
CA SER A 200 -23.49 -33.50 -3.33
C SER A 200 -22.96 -32.09 -3.10
N ALA A 201 -21.73 -31.95 -2.58
CA ALA A 201 -21.12 -30.64 -2.36
C ALA A 201 -20.64 -30.03 -3.69
N ILE A 202 -20.13 -30.86 -4.61
CA ILE A 202 -19.81 -30.45 -5.98
C ILE A 202 -21.10 -30.05 -6.74
N ASP A 203 -22.18 -30.80 -6.58
CA ASP A 203 -23.49 -30.50 -7.20
C ASP A 203 -24.06 -29.17 -6.70
N ASP A 204 -23.90 -28.86 -5.40
CA ASP A 204 -24.35 -27.59 -4.83
C ASP A 204 -23.55 -26.40 -5.37
N LEU A 205 -22.21 -26.49 -5.36
CA LEU A 205 -21.35 -25.47 -5.95
C LEU A 205 -21.63 -25.29 -7.45
N ALA A 206 -21.82 -26.37 -8.20
CA ALA A 206 -22.15 -26.29 -9.63
C ALA A 206 -23.49 -25.58 -9.87
N ARG A 207 -24.51 -25.78 -9.02
CA ARG A 207 -25.76 -25.01 -9.09
C ARG A 207 -25.51 -23.53 -8.83
N ARG A 208 -24.80 -23.19 -7.75
CA ARG A 208 -24.45 -21.79 -7.41
C ARG A 208 -23.70 -21.08 -8.54
N LEU A 209 -22.71 -21.75 -9.12
CA LEU A 209 -21.94 -21.23 -10.26
C LEU A 209 -22.77 -21.08 -11.54
N ASN A 210 -23.76 -21.94 -11.78
CA ASN A 210 -24.68 -21.78 -12.90
C ASN A 210 -25.64 -20.59 -12.71
N ASP A 211 -26.02 -20.29 -11.46
CA ASP A 211 -26.96 -19.22 -11.11
C ASP A 211 -26.28 -17.85 -10.90
N ALA A 212 -24.97 -17.82 -10.64
CA ALA A 212 -24.19 -16.59 -10.44
C ALA A 212 -24.25 -15.68 -11.67
N ARG A 213 -24.38 -14.37 -11.49
CA ARG A 213 -24.41 -13.43 -12.63
C ARG A 213 -23.00 -13.13 -13.12
N GLU A 214 -22.10 -12.80 -12.21
CA GLU A 214 -20.70 -12.45 -12.50
C GLU A 214 -19.75 -13.28 -11.59
N PRO A 215 -19.54 -14.57 -11.89
CA PRO A 215 -18.59 -15.38 -11.13
C PRO A 215 -17.16 -14.93 -11.41
N VAL A 216 -16.33 -14.91 -10.37
CA VAL A 216 -14.89 -14.63 -10.44
C VAL A 216 -14.11 -15.82 -9.89
N LEU A 217 -13.01 -16.18 -10.56
CA LEU A 217 -12.08 -17.19 -10.09
C LEU A 217 -10.85 -16.54 -9.46
N VAL A 218 -10.43 -17.03 -8.30
CA VAL A 218 -9.14 -16.72 -7.71
C VAL A 218 -8.32 -17.99 -7.64
N VAL A 219 -7.16 -18.03 -8.30
CA VAL A 219 -6.33 -19.23 -8.42
C VAL A 219 -5.01 -19.06 -7.68
N GLY A 220 -4.59 -20.10 -6.96
CA GLY A 220 -3.31 -20.13 -6.27
C GLY A 220 -2.50 -21.39 -6.59
N PRO A 221 -1.32 -21.55 -5.94
CA PRO A 221 -0.31 -22.53 -6.31
C PRO A 221 -0.80 -23.97 -6.27
N GLY A 222 -1.85 -24.26 -5.50
CA GLY A 222 -2.50 -25.58 -5.48
C GLY A 222 -2.94 -26.05 -6.86
N VAL A 223 -3.30 -25.14 -7.78
CA VAL A 223 -3.69 -25.50 -9.16
C VAL A 223 -2.56 -26.19 -9.90
N ASP A 224 -1.33 -25.72 -9.77
CA ASP A 224 -0.17 -26.33 -10.42
C ASP A 224 0.33 -27.58 -9.67
N ILE A 225 0.25 -27.56 -8.33
CA ILE A 225 0.62 -28.69 -7.46
C ILE A 225 -0.24 -29.93 -7.78
N ASP A 226 -1.56 -29.76 -7.88
CA ASP A 226 -2.52 -30.83 -8.15
C ASP A 226 -2.70 -31.15 -9.64
N ASN A 227 -1.91 -30.51 -10.52
CA ASN A 227 -2.03 -30.67 -11.97
C ASN A 227 -3.43 -30.32 -12.51
N ALA A 228 -4.04 -29.27 -11.97
CA ALA A 228 -5.38 -28.80 -12.30
C ALA A 228 -5.41 -27.69 -13.35
N TRP A 229 -4.25 -27.24 -13.85
CA TRP A 229 -4.11 -26.12 -14.81
C TRP A 229 -5.13 -26.18 -15.97
N ASP A 230 -5.13 -27.26 -16.75
CA ASP A 230 -6.02 -27.37 -17.92
C ASP A 230 -7.51 -27.42 -17.53
N ALA A 231 -7.82 -28.04 -16.39
CA ALA A 231 -9.18 -28.10 -15.87
C ALA A 231 -9.65 -26.71 -15.41
N THR A 232 -8.76 -25.93 -14.80
CA THR A 232 -9.01 -24.55 -14.38
C THR A 232 -9.20 -23.61 -15.58
N VAL A 233 -8.43 -23.78 -16.66
CA VAL A 233 -8.63 -23.06 -17.93
C VAL A 233 -10.02 -23.36 -18.49
N ARG A 234 -10.37 -24.64 -18.64
CA ARG A 234 -11.72 -25.03 -19.11
C ARG A 234 -12.84 -24.52 -18.22
N LEU A 235 -12.64 -24.54 -16.89
CA LEU A 235 -13.59 -23.99 -15.94
C LEU A 235 -13.82 -22.49 -16.18
N ALA A 236 -12.73 -21.72 -16.32
CA ALA A 236 -12.81 -20.29 -16.62
C ALA A 236 -13.52 -20.02 -17.95
N GLU A 237 -13.21 -20.79 -18.99
CA GLU A 237 -13.85 -20.68 -20.31
C GLU A 237 -15.34 -21.03 -20.29
N ILE A 238 -15.74 -22.09 -19.58
CA ILE A 238 -17.15 -22.48 -19.44
C ILE A 238 -17.94 -21.41 -18.69
N LEU A 239 -17.35 -20.85 -17.63
CA LEU A 239 -17.99 -19.82 -16.82
C LEU A 239 -17.86 -18.42 -17.41
N GLN A 240 -16.98 -18.22 -18.40
CA GLN A 240 -16.59 -16.90 -18.89
C GLN A 240 -16.22 -15.94 -17.74
N ALA A 241 -15.57 -16.49 -16.72
CA ALA A 241 -15.23 -15.82 -15.47
C ALA A 241 -13.86 -15.15 -15.56
N LYS A 242 -13.75 -13.93 -15.02
CA LYS A 242 -12.44 -13.28 -14.83
C LYS A 242 -11.61 -14.09 -13.84
N VAL A 243 -10.33 -14.27 -14.14
CA VAL A 243 -9.39 -15.06 -13.34
C VAL A 243 -8.33 -14.17 -12.75
N TRP A 244 -8.24 -14.17 -11.43
CA TRP A 244 -7.20 -13.49 -10.68
C TRP A 244 -6.25 -14.51 -10.04
N VAL A 245 -4.97 -14.20 -9.97
CA VAL A 245 -4.02 -14.98 -9.15
C VAL A 245 -4.05 -14.48 -7.71
N SER A 246 -4.07 -15.41 -6.75
CA SER A 246 -4.07 -15.11 -5.32
C SER A 246 -2.84 -14.30 -4.90
N PRO A 247 -2.92 -13.44 -3.88
CA PRO A 247 -1.78 -12.65 -3.45
C PRO A 247 -0.59 -13.54 -3.08
N LEU A 248 0.63 -13.07 -3.41
CA LEU A 248 1.89 -13.74 -3.11
C LEU A 248 1.98 -15.19 -3.60
N SER A 249 1.32 -15.53 -4.72
CA SER A 249 1.36 -16.88 -5.28
C SER A 249 2.79 -17.31 -5.61
N SER A 250 3.20 -18.49 -5.14
CA SER A 250 4.54 -19.05 -5.39
C SER A 250 4.67 -19.79 -6.73
N ARG A 251 3.57 -20.00 -7.45
CA ARG A 251 3.53 -20.71 -8.73
C ARG A 251 2.57 -20.03 -9.69
N CYS A 252 2.86 -20.14 -10.99
CA CYS A 252 1.89 -19.74 -12.00
C CYS A 252 0.72 -20.74 -12.00
N SER A 253 -0.50 -20.24 -12.05
CA SER A 253 -1.72 -21.04 -11.87
C SER A 253 -2.76 -20.84 -12.98
N PHE A 254 -2.49 -19.95 -13.93
CA PHE A 254 -3.33 -19.66 -15.09
C PHE A 254 -2.50 -18.99 -16.21
N PRO A 255 -2.79 -19.21 -17.50
CA PRO A 255 -2.05 -18.58 -18.59
C PRO A 255 -2.24 -17.05 -18.59
N GLU A 256 -1.15 -16.29 -18.42
CA GLU A 256 -1.22 -14.86 -18.09
C GLU A 256 -1.46 -13.94 -19.30
N ARG A 257 -1.51 -14.48 -20.53
CA ARG A 257 -2.02 -13.78 -21.72
C ARG A 257 -3.43 -14.21 -22.12
N HIS A 258 -4.04 -15.12 -21.37
CA HIS A 258 -5.38 -15.60 -21.69
C HIS A 258 -6.39 -14.45 -21.57
N PRO A 259 -7.39 -14.32 -22.48
CA PRO A 259 -8.33 -13.19 -22.47
C PRO A 259 -9.11 -13.02 -21.15
N LEU A 260 -9.31 -14.09 -20.40
CA LEU A 260 -9.98 -14.05 -19.09
C LEU A 260 -9.07 -13.73 -17.90
N PHE A 261 -7.75 -13.64 -18.11
CA PHE A 261 -6.81 -13.32 -17.03
C PHE A 261 -6.89 -11.83 -16.66
N ALA A 262 -7.30 -11.54 -15.43
CA ALA A 262 -7.51 -10.19 -14.94
C ALA A 262 -6.30 -9.61 -14.18
N GLY A 263 -5.35 -10.46 -13.77
CA GLY A 263 -4.12 -10.04 -13.11
C GLY A 263 -3.89 -10.72 -11.76
N PHE A 264 -3.19 -10.03 -10.87
CA PHE A 264 -2.75 -10.53 -9.57
C PHE A 264 -3.40 -9.72 -8.45
N LEU A 265 -3.96 -10.39 -7.44
CA LEU A 265 -4.58 -9.70 -6.31
C LEU A 265 -3.50 -9.11 -5.38
N PRO A 266 -3.69 -7.87 -4.90
CA PRO A 266 -2.78 -7.26 -3.94
C PRO A 266 -2.94 -7.89 -2.55
N ALA A 267 -1.84 -8.03 -1.81
CA ALA A 267 -1.81 -8.57 -0.44
C ALA A 267 -2.28 -7.55 0.63
N PHE A 268 -3.29 -6.75 0.30
CA PHE A 268 -3.85 -5.68 1.13
C PHE A 268 -5.38 -5.66 0.98
N GLN A 269 -6.07 -5.94 2.08
CA GLN A 269 -7.51 -6.26 2.13
C GLN A 269 -8.42 -5.30 1.33
N PRO A 270 -8.34 -3.96 1.49
CA PRO A 270 -9.25 -3.06 0.80
C PRO A 270 -9.05 -3.06 -0.73
N LYS A 271 -7.80 -3.14 -1.19
CA LYS A 271 -7.51 -3.19 -2.63
C LYS A 271 -7.88 -4.53 -3.24
N LEU A 272 -7.73 -5.63 -2.49
CA LEU A 272 -8.12 -6.96 -2.93
C LEU A 272 -9.63 -7.01 -3.22
N ALA A 273 -10.44 -6.56 -2.27
CA ALA A 273 -11.90 -6.55 -2.44
C ALA A 273 -12.32 -5.72 -3.66
N ASN A 274 -11.67 -4.58 -3.92
CA ASN A 274 -11.94 -3.74 -5.08
C ASN A 274 -11.63 -4.45 -6.41
N CYS A 275 -10.57 -5.27 -6.49
CA CYS A 275 -10.25 -6.04 -7.69
C CYS A 275 -11.33 -7.06 -8.06
N LEU A 276 -12.07 -7.57 -7.06
CA LEU A 276 -13.16 -8.52 -7.28
C LEU A 276 -14.42 -7.85 -7.83
N GLY A 277 -14.50 -6.51 -7.83
CA GLY A 277 -15.53 -5.73 -8.51
C GLY A 277 -16.96 -6.11 -8.11
N ASP A 278 -17.83 -6.28 -9.10
CA ASP A 278 -19.26 -6.62 -8.91
C ASP A 278 -19.51 -8.13 -8.78
N ALA A 279 -18.48 -8.92 -8.44
CA ALA A 279 -18.63 -10.37 -8.30
C ALA A 279 -19.74 -10.72 -7.31
N ASP A 280 -20.69 -11.56 -7.73
CA ASP A 280 -21.69 -12.13 -6.83
C ASP A 280 -21.30 -13.52 -6.31
N LEU A 281 -20.30 -14.16 -6.93
CA LEU A 281 -19.67 -15.38 -6.43
C LEU A 281 -18.16 -15.37 -6.72
N VAL A 282 -17.35 -15.60 -5.69
CA VAL A 282 -15.89 -15.73 -5.75
C VAL A 282 -15.49 -17.17 -5.46
N LEU A 283 -14.93 -17.88 -6.44
CA LEU A 283 -14.42 -19.24 -6.27
C LEU A 283 -12.89 -19.21 -6.17
N VAL A 284 -12.37 -19.50 -4.99
CA VAL A 284 -10.94 -19.62 -4.69
C VAL A 284 -10.50 -21.07 -4.90
N LEU A 285 -9.47 -21.29 -5.71
CA LEU A 285 -8.92 -22.60 -6.06
C LEU A 285 -7.45 -22.69 -5.64
N GLY A 286 -7.15 -23.53 -4.64
CA GLY A 286 -5.77 -23.88 -4.30
C GLY A 286 -4.96 -22.78 -3.64
N ALA A 287 -5.61 -21.85 -2.95
CA ALA A 287 -4.97 -20.76 -2.21
C ALA A 287 -5.68 -20.55 -0.86
N PRO A 288 -5.00 -19.99 0.16
CA PRO A 288 -5.70 -19.35 1.26
C PRO A 288 -6.66 -18.26 0.73
N ALA A 289 -7.79 -18.09 1.40
CA ALA A 289 -8.74 -17.00 1.15
C ALA A 289 -8.72 -16.01 2.33
N PHE A 290 -7.84 -15.00 2.38
CA PHE A 290 -6.73 -14.72 1.45
C PHE A 290 -5.37 -14.60 2.17
N THR A 291 -4.27 -14.67 1.42
CA THR A 291 -2.92 -14.41 1.94
C THR A 291 -2.67 -12.90 2.02
N TYR A 292 -2.79 -12.30 3.21
CA TYR A 292 -2.48 -10.88 3.42
C TYR A 292 -1.03 -10.66 3.85
N HIS A 293 -0.49 -9.47 3.53
CA HIS A 293 0.83 -9.02 3.99
C HIS A 293 0.74 -7.73 4.81
N PHE A 294 -0.17 -6.82 4.43
CA PHE A 294 -0.39 -5.56 5.14
C PHE A 294 -1.80 -5.50 5.70
N ALA A 295 -1.93 -5.02 6.94
CA ALA A 295 -3.22 -4.82 7.57
C ALA A 295 -3.98 -3.68 6.89
N GLY A 296 -5.25 -3.91 6.58
CA GLY A 296 -6.20 -2.89 6.13
C GLY A 296 -7.52 -3.02 6.87
N SER A 297 -8.45 -2.12 6.58
CA SER A 297 -9.82 -2.17 7.10
C SER A 297 -10.81 -2.17 5.94
N GLY A 298 -11.77 -3.08 5.98
CA GLY A 298 -12.77 -3.24 4.91
C GLY A 298 -13.28 -4.68 4.83
N PRO A 299 -14.21 -4.96 3.91
CA PRO A 299 -14.66 -6.34 3.68
C PRO A 299 -13.60 -7.14 2.91
N ASP A 300 -13.57 -8.47 3.11
CA ASP A 300 -12.64 -9.38 2.40
C ASP A 300 -13.04 -9.65 0.94
N ILE A 301 -14.35 -9.51 0.65
CA ILE A 301 -14.98 -9.71 -0.66
C ILE A 301 -16.05 -8.63 -0.88
N PRO A 302 -16.51 -8.40 -2.13
CA PRO A 302 -17.59 -7.44 -2.40
C PRO A 302 -18.85 -7.72 -1.57
N GLN A 303 -19.54 -6.66 -1.15
CA GLN A 303 -20.71 -6.80 -0.29
C GLN A 303 -21.82 -7.61 -0.99
N GLY A 304 -22.26 -8.69 -0.35
CA GLY A 304 -23.29 -9.58 -0.89
C GLY A 304 -22.76 -10.68 -1.81
N ALA A 305 -21.45 -10.73 -2.07
CA ALA A 305 -20.81 -11.84 -2.77
C ALA A 305 -20.75 -13.09 -1.89
N GLU A 306 -20.90 -14.26 -2.51
CA GLU A 306 -20.63 -15.56 -1.87
C GLU A 306 -19.18 -15.99 -2.16
N LEU A 307 -18.47 -16.52 -1.16
CA LEU A 307 -17.15 -17.12 -1.37
C LEU A 307 -17.21 -18.64 -1.23
N TRP A 308 -16.56 -19.34 -2.17
CA TRP A 308 -16.28 -20.76 -2.09
C TRP A 308 -14.78 -21.01 -2.22
N LEU A 309 -14.23 -21.85 -1.34
CA LEU A 309 -12.84 -22.27 -1.37
C LEU A 309 -12.74 -23.77 -1.67
N ILE A 310 -11.93 -24.16 -2.65
CA ILE A 310 -11.50 -25.55 -2.86
C ILE A 310 -10.00 -25.63 -2.58
N THR A 311 -9.61 -26.44 -1.60
CA THR A 311 -8.23 -26.64 -1.18
C THR A 311 -8.01 -28.08 -0.74
N ASP A 312 -6.80 -28.62 -0.87
CA ASP A 312 -6.41 -29.91 -0.31
C ASP A 312 -5.85 -29.79 1.12
N ASP A 313 -5.85 -28.57 1.67
CA ASP A 313 -5.29 -28.23 2.98
C ASP A 313 -6.39 -27.83 3.98
N PRO A 314 -6.66 -28.68 4.99
CA PRO A 314 -7.65 -28.38 6.01
C PRO A 314 -7.38 -27.09 6.79
N ALA A 315 -6.12 -26.69 6.96
CA ALA A 315 -5.79 -25.46 7.67
C ALA A 315 -6.25 -24.22 6.90
N GLN A 316 -6.12 -24.23 5.57
CA GLN A 316 -6.63 -23.15 4.72
C GLN A 316 -8.16 -23.10 4.71
N ALA A 317 -8.82 -24.26 4.71
CA ALA A 317 -10.27 -24.33 4.81
C ALA A 317 -10.77 -23.75 6.15
N ALA A 318 -10.08 -24.07 7.25
CA ALA A 318 -10.41 -23.59 8.58
C ALA A 318 -10.13 -22.08 8.78
N SER A 319 -9.12 -21.53 8.09
CA SER A 319 -8.72 -20.13 8.20
C SER A 319 -9.34 -19.21 7.14
N ALA A 320 -10.26 -19.72 6.31
CA ALA A 320 -10.93 -18.92 5.30
C ALA A 320 -11.71 -17.77 5.96
N VAL A 321 -11.57 -16.56 5.42
CA VAL A 321 -12.13 -15.34 6.03
C VAL A 321 -13.66 -15.35 6.08
N VAL A 322 -14.32 -15.90 5.07
CA VAL A 322 -15.78 -16.03 4.96
C VAL A 322 -16.16 -17.19 4.04
N GLY A 323 -17.45 -17.54 3.98
CA GLY A 323 -18.00 -18.41 2.94
C GLY A 323 -17.89 -19.92 3.22
N ASN A 324 -17.95 -20.71 2.15
CA ASN A 324 -17.93 -22.16 2.19
C ASN A 324 -16.54 -22.69 1.78
N ALA A 325 -16.10 -23.80 2.35
CA ALA A 325 -14.83 -24.43 1.99
C ALA A 325 -14.98 -25.95 1.77
N MET A 326 -14.21 -26.48 0.83
CA MET A 326 -14.22 -27.88 0.43
C MET A 326 -12.79 -28.41 0.43
N VAL A 327 -12.55 -29.44 1.25
CA VAL A 327 -11.27 -30.14 1.27
C VAL A 327 -11.25 -31.22 0.18
N SER A 328 -10.53 -30.99 -0.90
CA SER A 328 -10.46 -31.88 -2.07
C SER A 328 -9.22 -31.60 -2.90
N ASN A 329 -8.71 -32.63 -3.58
CA ASN A 329 -7.79 -32.45 -4.71
C ASN A 329 -8.46 -31.57 -5.77
N LEU A 330 -7.73 -30.57 -6.23
CA LEU A 330 -8.25 -29.53 -7.11
C LEU A 330 -8.59 -30.08 -8.49
N ARG A 331 -7.75 -30.95 -9.06
CA ARG A 331 -8.01 -31.51 -10.39
C ARG A 331 -9.30 -32.33 -10.38
N ALA A 332 -9.46 -33.21 -9.38
CA ALA A 332 -10.65 -34.03 -9.25
C ALA A 332 -11.92 -33.16 -9.07
N ALA A 333 -11.88 -32.14 -8.21
CA ALA A 333 -13.00 -31.24 -7.99
C ALA A 333 -13.34 -30.40 -9.24
N THR A 334 -12.33 -29.79 -9.86
CA THR A 334 -12.51 -28.93 -11.03
C THR A 334 -13.00 -29.70 -12.25
N GLU A 335 -12.48 -30.89 -12.54
CA GLU A 335 -13.01 -31.75 -13.62
C GLU A 335 -14.47 -32.11 -13.34
N SER A 336 -14.79 -32.47 -12.10
CA SER A 336 -16.16 -32.80 -11.68
C SER A 336 -17.13 -31.62 -11.84
N LEU A 337 -16.67 -30.38 -11.57
CA LEU A 337 -17.42 -29.15 -11.82
C LEU A 337 -17.62 -28.92 -13.31
N VAL A 338 -16.57 -29.02 -14.13
CA VAL A 338 -16.62 -28.84 -15.58
C VAL A 338 -17.72 -29.69 -16.23
N TYR A 339 -17.95 -30.93 -15.77
CA TYR A 339 -19.03 -31.79 -16.28
C TYR A 339 -20.45 -31.37 -15.88
N ARG A 340 -20.62 -30.51 -14.87
CA ARG A 340 -21.92 -30.09 -14.31
C ARG A 340 -22.32 -28.67 -14.69
N LEU A 341 -21.39 -27.90 -15.23
CA LEU A 341 -21.59 -26.49 -15.56
C LEU A 341 -22.15 -26.32 -16.97
N ARG A 342 -22.98 -25.29 -17.14
CA ARG A 342 -23.49 -24.86 -18.43
C ARG A 342 -22.48 -23.90 -19.06
N CYS A 343 -22.16 -24.11 -20.33
CA CYS A 343 -21.29 -23.21 -21.09
C CYS A 343 -21.97 -21.85 -21.29
N ARG A 344 -21.32 -20.78 -20.83
CA ARG A 344 -21.79 -19.40 -21.00
C ARG A 344 -21.37 -18.84 -22.36
N ALA A 345 -22.13 -17.84 -22.83
CA ALA A 345 -21.78 -17.11 -24.04
C ALA A 345 -20.48 -16.31 -23.84
N PRO A 346 -19.57 -16.26 -24.84
CA PRO A 346 -18.33 -15.52 -24.74
C PRO A 346 -18.52 -14.05 -24.34
N ARG A 347 -17.60 -13.53 -23.52
CA ARG A 347 -17.65 -12.11 -23.14
C ARG A 347 -17.37 -11.19 -24.34
N THR A 348 -17.93 -9.98 -24.31
CA THR A 348 -17.78 -8.96 -25.36
C THR A 348 -16.90 -7.77 -24.96
N ASP A 349 -16.43 -7.70 -23.71
CA ASP A 349 -15.71 -6.56 -23.11
C ASP A 349 -14.19 -6.52 -23.40
N GLY A 350 -13.70 -7.26 -24.40
CA GLY A 350 -12.27 -7.36 -24.71
C GLY A 350 -11.49 -8.22 -23.69
N PRO A 351 -10.16 -8.33 -23.81
CA PRO A 351 -9.36 -9.05 -22.82
C PRO A 351 -9.42 -8.34 -21.46
N ALA A 352 -9.53 -9.10 -20.38
CA ALA A 352 -9.60 -8.57 -19.02
C ALA A 352 -8.36 -7.76 -18.61
N ARG A 353 -7.22 -8.01 -19.27
CA ARG A 353 -5.95 -7.31 -19.05
C ARG A 353 -5.18 -7.11 -20.35
N THR A 354 -4.57 -5.94 -20.50
CA THR A 354 -3.62 -5.62 -21.58
C THR A 354 -2.25 -5.29 -21.00
N ILE A 355 -1.19 -5.87 -21.56
CA ILE A 355 0.20 -5.60 -21.14
C ILE A 355 0.72 -4.41 -21.98
N PRO A 356 1.07 -3.27 -21.36
CA PRO A 356 1.60 -2.12 -22.07
C PRO A 356 3.02 -2.37 -22.60
N ARG A 357 3.44 -1.59 -23.61
CA ARG A 357 4.78 -1.67 -24.20
C ARG A 357 5.61 -0.44 -23.84
N LEU A 358 6.77 -0.67 -23.22
CA LEU A 358 7.75 0.33 -22.87
C LEU A 358 8.72 0.62 -24.02
N LYS A 359 9.13 1.88 -24.13
CA LYS A 359 10.24 2.31 -25.00
C LYS A 359 11.57 2.00 -24.31
N THR A 360 12.63 1.86 -25.11
CA THR A 360 13.99 1.64 -24.59
C THR A 360 14.48 2.86 -23.79
N PRO A 361 14.74 2.71 -22.48
CA PRO A 361 15.31 3.75 -21.62
C PRO A 361 16.83 3.84 -21.78
N LYS A 362 17.45 4.89 -21.19
CA LYS A 362 18.91 5.02 -21.11
C LYS A 362 19.51 4.05 -20.10
N GLY A 363 19.00 4.05 -18.87
CA GLY A 363 19.35 3.08 -17.82
C GLY A 363 18.39 1.90 -17.78
N ILE A 364 18.76 0.81 -17.12
CA ILE A 364 17.89 -0.38 -17.03
C ILE A 364 16.97 -0.24 -15.82
N THR A 365 15.65 -0.23 -16.04
CA THR A 365 14.65 -0.36 -14.97
C THR A 365 14.14 -1.80 -14.89
N GLN A 366 13.52 -2.18 -13.77
CA GLN A 366 12.93 -3.51 -13.60
C GLN A 366 11.85 -3.81 -14.63
N GLU A 367 10.97 -2.86 -14.93
CA GLU A 367 9.89 -3.01 -15.91
C GLU A 367 10.46 -3.25 -17.30
N PHE A 368 11.45 -2.45 -17.70
CA PHE A 368 12.11 -2.63 -19.00
C PHE A 368 12.91 -3.94 -19.05
N PHE A 369 13.52 -4.35 -17.94
CA PHE A 369 14.18 -5.64 -17.83
C PHE A 369 13.21 -6.81 -18.05
N TYR A 370 12.11 -6.84 -17.30
CA TYR A 370 11.10 -7.89 -17.42
C TYR A 370 10.48 -7.93 -18.81
N GLN A 371 10.14 -6.78 -19.39
CA GLN A 371 9.68 -6.73 -20.79
C GLN A 371 10.71 -7.33 -21.75
N THR A 372 11.96 -6.90 -21.64
CA THR A 372 13.02 -7.34 -22.56
C THR A 372 13.30 -8.83 -22.39
N LEU A 373 13.32 -9.33 -21.15
CA LEU A 373 13.49 -10.76 -20.87
C LEU A 373 12.33 -11.58 -21.46
N ALA A 374 11.09 -11.10 -21.33
CA ALA A 374 9.92 -11.75 -21.94
C ALA A 374 10.03 -11.85 -23.46
N ASP A 375 10.61 -10.84 -24.12
CA ASP A 375 10.77 -10.82 -25.58
C ASP A 375 11.82 -11.79 -26.11
N VAL A 376 12.84 -12.11 -25.30
CA VAL A 376 14.04 -12.82 -25.77
C VAL A 376 14.18 -14.24 -25.22
N ARG A 377 13.53 -14.55 -24.09
CA ARG A 377 13.55 -15.91 -23.52
C ARG A 377 12.70 -16.88 -24.34
N SER A 378 12.94 -18.17 -24.14
CA SER A 378 11.99 -19.19 -24.60
C SER A 378 10.70 -19.12 -23.78
N PRO A 379 9.51 -19.25 -24.37
CA PRO A 379 8.28 -19.51 -23.64
C PRO A 379 8.39 -20.75 -22.73
N ASP A 380 9.25 -21.71 -23.12
CA ASP A 380 9.57 -22.93 -22.39
C ASP A 380 10.63 -22.77 -21.29
N SER A 381 10.99 -21.54 -20.93
CA SER A 381 11.88 -21.31 -19.78
C SER A 381 11.17 -21.62 -18.45
N ILE A 382 11.90 -22.17 -17.49
CA ILE A 382 11.46 -22.25 -16.09
C ILE A 382 12.03 -21.04 -15.37
N VAL A 383 11.18 -20.25 -14.73
CA VAL A 383 11.59 -19.01 -14.07
C VAL A 383 11.48 -19.13 -12.57
N PHE A 384 12.56 -18.80 -11.88
CA PHE A 384 12.59 -18.62 -10.43
C PHE A 384 12.71 -17.13 -10.12
N GLU A 385 11.90 -16.61 -9.21
CA GLU A 385 11.94 -15.19 -8.81
C GLU A 385 12.10 -15.01 -7.30
N GLU A 386 13.02 -14.12 -6.94
CA GLU A 386 13.21 -13.61 -5.59
C GLU A 386 13.85 -12.22 -5.61
N ALA A 387 13.11 -11.29 -6.20
CA ALA A 387 13.41 -9.87 -6.26
C ALA A 387 12.20 -9.09 -5.74
N PRO A 388 11.98 -9.03 -4.40
CA PRO A 388 10.74 -8.48 -3.83
C PRO A 388 10.36 -7.06 -4.30
N GLY A 389 11.35 -6.21 -4.60
CA GLY A 389 11.12 -4.87 -5.15
C GLY A 389 10.56 -4.86 -6.57
N GLY A 390 10.79 -5.92 -7.36
CA GLY A 390 10.38 -6.04 -8.76
C GLY A 390 9.22 -6.97 -9.03
N ARG A 391 8.50 -7.40 -7.99
CA ARG A 391 7.32 -8.27 -8.14
C ARG A 391 6.21 -7.61 -8.96
N ASP A 392 5.96 -6.33 -8.74
CA ASP A 392 4.94 -5.58 -9.49
C ASP A 392 5.34 -5.46 -10.97
N ALA A 393 6.60 -5.11 -11.25
CA ALA A 393 7.15 -5.06 -12.60
C ALA A 393 7.10 -6.44 -13.31
N LEU A 394 7.37 -7.54 -12.59
CA LEU A 394 7.21 -8.89 -13.11
C LEU A 394 5.77 -9.14 -13.51
N HIS A 395 4.84 -8.90 -12.58
CA HIS A 395 3.41 -9.12 -12.82
C HIS A 395 2.94 -8.33 -14.03
N ASP A 396 3.41 -7.09 -14.19
CA ASP A 396 2.98 -6.16 -15.23
C ASP A 396 3.53 -6.50 -16.63
N PHE A 397 4.77 -6.96 -16.74
CA PHE A 397 5.49 -7.06 -18.02
C PHE A 397 5.99 -8.46 -18.39
N PHE A 398 5.93 -9.45 -17.50
CA PHE A 398 6.55 -10.76 -17.69
C PHE A 398 5.55 -11.93 -17.58
N PRO A 399 4.73 -12.16 -18.62
CA PRO A 399 3.71 -13.20 -18.56
C PRO A 399 4.30 -14.61 -18.58
N ILE A 400 3.71 -15.50 -17.78
CA ILE A 400 3.95 -16.94 -17.75
C ILE A 400 2.73 -17.67 -18.33
N GLU A 401 2.96 -18.60 -19.25
CA GLU A 401 1.88 -19.19 -20.06
C GLU A 401 1.77 -20.71 -19.95
N ARG A 402 2.50 -21.32 -19.00
CA ARG A 402 2.53 -22.78 -18.83
C ARG A 402 2.58 -23.20 -17.36
N PRO A 403 2.02 -24.37 -17.01
CA PRO A 403 2.19 -24.95 -15.68
C PRO A 403 3.66 -25.29 -15.43
N GLY A 404 4.11 -25.16 -14.18
CA GLY A 404 5.53 -25.32 -13.82
C GLY A 404 6.48 -24.32 -14.50
N GLY A 405 5.97 -23.23 -15.08
CA GLY A 405 6.78 -22.20 -15.72
C GLY A 405 7.38 -21.16 -14.75
N PHE A 406 6.87 -21.07 -13.52
CA PHE A 406 7.25 -20.06 -12.54
C PHE A 406 7.26 -20.62 -11.12
N PHE A 407 8.28 -20.25 -10.35
CA PHE A 407 8.47 -20.60 -8.95
C PHE A 407 8.99 -19.40 -8.15
N ALA A 408 8.48 -19.22 -6.93
CA ALA A 408 8.99 -18.25 -5.95
C ALA A 408 8.87 -18.83 -4.54
N THR A 409 9.42 -18.13 -3.54
CA THR A 409 9.24 -18.51 -2.12
C THR A 409 7.76 -18.42 -1.71
N ALA A 410 7.20 -19.48 -1.12
CA ALA A 410 5.84 -19.47 -0.57
C ALA A 410 5.76 -18.96 0.87
N SER A 411 6.90 -18.76 1.53
CA SER A 411 6.96 -18.32 2.93
C SER A 411 7.26 -16.83 3.07
N GLY A 412 7.78 -16.19 2.02
CA GLY A 412 8.40 -14.87 2.08
C GLY A 412 9.85 -14.89 2.59
N GLY A 413 10.38 -16.06 2.97
CA GLY A 413 11.78 -16.22 3.35
C GLY A 413 12.70 -16.16 2.13
N LEU A 414 13.73 -15.31 2.22
CA LEU A 414 14.79 -15.16 1.19
C LEU A 414 15.81 -16.31 1.29
N GLY A 415 16.50 -16.58 0.18
CA GLY A 415 17.45 -17.69 0.04
C GLY A 415 16.85 -18.95 -0.61
N TYR A 416 15.71 -18.86 -1.30
CA TYR A 416 15.05 -20.00 -1.93
C TYR A 416 15.28 -20.06 -3.44
N ALA A 417 15.04 -18.98 -4.18
CA ALA A 417 14.99 -19.03 -5.65
C ALA A 417 16.32 -19.44 -6.31
N LEU A 418 17.45 -18.94 -5.80
CA LEU A 418 18.77 -19.30 -6.34
C LEU A 418 19.03 -20.81 -6.24
N PRO A 419 19.06 -21.42 -5.04
CA PRO A 419 19.25 -22.86 -4.92
C PRO A 419 18.11 -23.67 -5.56
N GLY A 420 16.87 -23.22 -5.45
CA GLY A 420 15.71 -23.89 -6.07
C GLY A 420 15.87 -24.02 -7.59
N SER A 421 16.38 -22.99 -8.25
CA SER A 421 16.60 -23.03 -9.70
C SER A 421 17.58 -24.12 -10.15
N ILE A 422 18.57 -24.44 -9.31
CA ILE A 422 19.52 -25.54 -9.55
C ILE A 422 18.78 -26.88 -9.43
N GLY A 423 17.97 -27.04 -8.38
CA GLY A 423 17.12 -28.22 -8.19
C GLY A 423 16.21 -28.50 -9.39
N ALA A 424 15.63 -27.45 -9.98
CA ALA A 424 14.86 -27.57 -11.21
C ALA A 424 15.72 -27.92 -12.43
N ALA A 425 16.87 -27.27 -12.62
CA ALA A 425 17.78 -27.52 -13.75
C ALA A 425 18.25 -28.99 -13.80
N LEU A 426 18.46 -29.61 -12.62
CA LEU A 426 18.81 -31.03 -12.50
C LEU A 426 17.74 -32.00 -13.04
N THR A 427 16.49 -31.54 -13.22
CA THR A 427 15.36 -32.37 -13.66
C THR A 427 15.01 -32.20 -15.14
N LYS A 428 15.39 -31.06 -15.73
CA LYS A 428 15.04 -30.66 -17.09
C LYS A 428 16.25 -30.04 -17.79
N PRO A 429 17.32 -30.80 -18.05
CA PRO A 429 18.57 -30.28 -18.61
C PRO A 429 18.40 -29.63 -19.99
N GLU A 430 17.35 -29.98 -20.72
CA GLU A 430 17.02 -29.41 -22.03
C GLU A 430 16.18 -28.12 -21.96
N GLN A 431 15.62 -27.77 -20.79
CA GLN A 431 14.82 -26.56 -20.62
C GLN A 431 15.65 -25.48 -19.92
N PRO A 432 15.79 -24.29 -20.52
CA PRO A 432 16.56 -23.21 -19.91
C PRO A 432 15.90 -22.74 -18.61
N VAL A 433 16.64 -22.79 -17.51
CA VAL A 433 16.21 -22.23 -16.22
C VAL A 433 16.77 -20.82 -16.08
N ILE A 434 15.93 -19.89 -15.63
CA ILE A 434 16.30 -18.49 -15.38
C ILE A 434 15.94 -18.15 -13.94
N ALA A 435 16.90 -17.70 -13.14
CA ALA A 435 16.66 -17.22 -11.79
C ALA A 435 16.85 -15.70 -11.73
N VAL A 436 15.79 -14.94 -11.47
CA VAL A 436 15.82 -13.48 -11.33
C VAL A 436 15.77 -13.13 -9.85
N ILE A 437 16.82 -12.50 -9.34
CA ILE A 437 17.06 -12.37 -7.90
C ILE A 437 17.55 -10.96 -7.59
N GLY A 438 17.04 -10.35 -6.52
CA GLY A 438 17.60 -9.09 -6.02
C GLY A 438 19.00 -9.31 -5.45
N ASP A 439 19.88 -8.32 -5.56
CA ASP A 439 21.19 -8.30 -4.91
C ASP A 439 21.16 -8.76 -3.44
N GLY A 440 20.32 -8.16 -2.59
CA GLY A 440 20.21 -8.55 -1.19
C GLY A 440 19.69 -9.98 -0.99
N SER A 441 18.75 -10.43 -1.82
CA SER A 441 18.16 -11.78 -1.69
C SER A 441 19.17 -12.88 -2.06
N SER A 442 20.02 -12.61 -3.07
CA SER A 442 21.04 -13.54 -3.52
C SER A 442 22.07 -13.91 -2.43
N LEU A 443 22.32 -12.99 -1.48
CA LEU A 443 23.33 -13.18 -0.43
C LEU A 443 22.93 -14.20 0.63
N TYR A 444 21.65 -14.52 0.78
CA TYR A 444 21.17 -15.52 1.74
C TYR A 444 21.66 -16.94 1.41
N ALA A 445 21.92 -17.21 0.13
CA ALA A 445 22.30 -18.52 -0.37
C ALA A 445 23.35 -18.43 -1.49
N ILE A 446 24.26 -17.46 -1.42
CA ILE A 446 25.19 -17.12 -2.53
C ILE A 446 26.15 -18.26 -2.90
N GLN A 447 26.42 -19.18 -1.96
CA GLN A 447 27.21 -20.40 -2.19
C GLN A 447 26.52 -21.38 -3.15
N SER A 448 25.27 -21.13 -3.52
CA SER A 448 24.54 -21.90 -4.53
C SER A 448 25.21 -21.80 -5.91
N ILE A 449 25.92 -20.71 -6.20
CA ILE A 449 26.64 -20.55 -7.47
C ILE A 449 27.64 -21.68 -7.65
N TRP A 450 28.37 -22.06 -6.59
CA TRP A 450 29.25 -23.22 -6.61
C TRP A 450 28.50 -24.50 -6.97
N SER A 451 27.30 -24.72 -6.40
CA SER A 451 26.51 -25.93 -6.71
C SER A 451 26.05 -25.94 -8.17
N ALA A 452 25.71 -24.77 -8.73
CA ALA A 452 25.37 -24.66 -10.14
C ALA A 452 26.54 -25.04 -11.06
N VAL A 453 27.78 -24.67 -10.67
CA VAL A 453 29.03 -25.02 -11.35
C VAL A 453 29.37 -26.50 -11.21
N GLU A 454 29.32 -27.02 -9.99
CA GLU A 454 29.62 -28.43 -9.70
C GLU A 454 28.73 -29.38 -10.51
N TYR A 455 27.46 -29.02 -10.68
CA TYR A 455 26.49 -29.85 -11.40
C TYR A 455 26.26 -29.45 -12.85
N ASP A 456 27.06 -28.52 -13.40
CA ASP A 456 26.91 -27.96 -14.75
C ASP A 456 25.46 -27.62 -15.11
N ALA A 457 24.76 -26.97 -14.16
CA ALA A 457 23.36 -26.65 -14.30
C ALA A 457 23.16 -25.64 -15.45
N ASP A 458 22.30 -25.95 -16.44
CA ASP A 458 21.92 -25.01 -17.50
C ASP A 458 21.01 -23.90 -16.95
N LEU A 459 21.63 -22.98 -16.22
CA LEU A 459 20.99 -21.95 -15.41
C LEU A 459 21.57 -20.57 -15.74
N MET A 460 20.68 -19.65 -16.10
CA MET A 460 20.99 -18.22 -16.15
C MET A 460 20.54 -17.53 -14.86
N ILE A 461 21.50 -17.05 -14.08
CA ILE A 461 21.27 -16.26 -12.87
C ILE A 461 21.26 -14.79 -13.28
N VAL A 462 20.22 -14.05 -12.93
CA VAL A 462 20.14 -12.60 -13.13
C VAL A 462 20.07 -11.94 -11.77
N ILE A 463 21.06 -11.11 -11.46
CA ILE A 463 21.10 -10.30 -10.26
C ILE A 463 20.66 -8.89 -10.60
N LEU A 464 19.54 -8.47 -10.01
CA LEU A 464 19.04 -7.10 -10.06
C LEU A 464 19.70 -6.31 -8.94
N ASN A 465 20.74 -5.56 -9.28
CA ASN A 465 21.59 -4.83 -8.34
C ASN A 465 21.15 -3.36 -8.25
N ASN A 466 20.56 -3.00 -7.11
CA ASN A 466 20.10 -1.64 -6.82
C ASN A 466 20.77 -1.05 -5.56
N GLY A 467 21.68 -1.80 -4.93
CA GLY A 467 22.49 -1.38 -3.79
C GLY A 467 21.88 -1.70 -2.42
N GLY A 468 20.76 -2.43 -2.32
CA GLY A 468 20.20 -2.81 -1.03
C GLY A 468 18.73 -3.24 -0.99
N TYR A 469 18.19 -3.28 0.22
CA TYR A 469 16.81 -3.68 0.50
C TYR A 469 15.83 -2.51 0.27
N LYS A 470 15.79 -1.96 -0.95
CA LYS A 470 14.95 -0.79 -1.30
C LYS A 470 13.45 -0.97 -1.00
N VAL A 471 12.93 -2.21 -1.07
CA VAL A 471 11.53 -2.49 -0.71
C VAL A 471 11.23 -2.17 0.75
N LEU A 472 12.20 -2.38 1.67
CA LEU A 472 12.03 -2.05 3.08
C LEU A 472 12.01 -0.54 3.30
N LYS A 473 12.82 0.21 2.53
CA LYS A 473 12.77 1.68 2.53
C LYS A 473 11.40 2.18 2.08
N ALA A 474 10.89 1.65 0.98
CA ALA A 474 9.56 2.00 0.47
C ALA A 474 8.44 1.66 1.48
N ILE A 475 8.54 0.55 2.21
CA ILE A 475 7.59 0.20 3.27
C ILE A 475 7.68 1.16 4.45
N ALA A 476 8.88 1.51 4.92
CA ALA A 476 9.07 2.45 6.01
C ALA A 476 8.51 3.84 5.66
N GLU A 477 8.82 4.33 4.45
CA GLU A 477 8.28 5.59 3.92
C GLU A 477 6.75 5.57 3.88
N ARG A 478 6.15 4.49 3.35
CA ARG A 478 4.68 4.32 3.31
C ARG A 478 4.06 4.24 4.70
N SER A 479 4.77 3.67 5.66
CA SER A 479 4.31 3.50 7.04
C SER A 479 4.57 4.74 7.92
N GLY A 480 5.17 5.79 7.35
CA GLY A 480 5.58 6.99 8.10
C GLY A 480 6.68 6.72 9.14
N SER A 481 7.30 5.54 9.08
CA SER A 481 8.48 5.22 9.86
C SER A 481 9.64 5.98 9.22
N GLY A 482 10.40 6.74 9.99
CA GLY A 482 11.49 7.58 9.47
C GLY A 482 12.64 6.76 8.87
N ARG A 483 13.88 7.26 8.99
CA ARG A 483 15.06 6.52 8.52
C ARG A 483 15.13 5.13 9.18
N ILE A 484 15.37 4.10 8.38
CA ILE A 484 15.64 2.74 8.85
C ILE A 484 17.09 2.37 8.57
N ASP A 485 17.75 1.75 9.53
CA ASP A 485 19.14 1.30 9.42
C ASP A 485 19.20 -0.15 8.88
N GLY A 486 20.36 -0.56 8.34
CA GLY A 486 20.60 -1.95 7.90
C GLY A 486 19.99 -2.35 6.56
N VAL A 487 19.55 -1.37 5.75
CA VAL A 487 18.90 -1.62 4.45
C VAL A 487 19.78 -1.32 3.24
N ASP A 488 20.94 -0.70 3.44
CA ASP A 488 21.90 -0.39 2.39
C ASP A 488 23.08 -1.36 2.46
N ILE A 489 23.36 -2.07 1.36
CA ILE A 489 24.47 -3.02 1.24
C ILE A 489 25.50 -2.57 0.19
N GLY A 490 25.20 -1.52 -0.56
CA GLY A 490 26.02 -1.00 -1.66
C GLY A 490 26.01 -1.90 -2.90
N HIS A 491 26.66 -1.45 -3.97
CA HIS A 491 26.81 -2.23 -5.20
C HIS A 491 27.96 -3.24 -5.07
N MET A 492 27.67 -4.38 -4.42
CA MET A 492 28.59 -5.51 -4.39
C MET A 492 28.89 -6.01 -5.82
N ASP A 493 30.11 -6.48 -6.06
CA ASP A 493 30.57 -6.91 -7.37
C ASP A 493 30.18 -8.39 -7.62
N PHE A 494 28.97 -8.61 -8.13
CA PHE A 494 28.45 -9.97 -8.33
C PHE A 494 29.16 -10.74 -9.44
N VAL A 495 29.78 -10.04 -10.40
CA VAL A 495 30.65 -10.67 -11.41
C VAL A 495 31.82 -11.36 -10.71
N LYS A 496 32.55 -10.67 -9.83
CA LYS A 496 33.67 -11.29 -9.10
C LYS A 496 33.24 -12.40 -8.14
N ILE A 497 32.08 -12.26 -7.50
CA ILE A 497 31.53 -13.30 -6.62
C ILE A 497 31.24 -14.58 -7.43
N ALA A 498 30.69 -14.42 -8.63
CA ALA A 498 30.41 -15.54 -9.52
C ALA A 498 31.69 -16.20 -10.03
N GLU A 499 32.67 -15.40 -10.49
CA GLU A 499 33.97 -15.88 -10.97
C GLU A 499 34.74 -16.65 -9.89
N ALA A 500 34.71 -16.16 -8.65
CA ALA A 500 35.33 -16.82 -7.50
C ALA A 500 34.74 -18.22 -7.21
N GLN A 501 33.50 -18.46 -7.64
CA GLN A 501 32.82 -19.75 -7.54
C GLN A 501 32.83 -20.56 -8.86
N GLY A 502 33.55 -20.08 -9.90
CA GLY A 502 33.70 -20.77 -11.18
C GLY A 502 32.58 -20.50 -12.20
N CYS A 503 31.67 -19.57 -11.93
CA CYS A 503 30.56 -19.22 -12.82
C CYS A 503 30.96 -18.07 -13.76
N LYS A 504 30.65 -18.21 -15.05
CA LYS A 504 30.84 -17.12 -16.01
C LYS A 504 29.88 -15.98 -15.68
N ALA A 505 30.36 -14.74 -15.70
CA ALA A 505 29.51 -13.60 -15.38
C ALA A 505 29.77 -12.39 -16.29
N VAL A 506 28.71 -11.62 -16.53
CA VAL A 506 28.74 -10.38 -17.32
C VAL A 506 27.92 -9.33 -16.59
N ARG A 507 28.33 -8.06 -16.68
CA ARG A 507 27.56 -6.91 -16.20
C ARG A 507 26.91 -6.16 -17.36
N CYS A 508 25.68 -5.70 -17.16
CA CYS A 508 24.97 -4.82 -18.08
C CYS A 508 24.41 -3.61 -17.31
N GLU A 509 24.66 -2.40 -17.84
CA GLU A 509 24.31 -1.13 -17.17
C GLU A 509 23.41 -0.24 -18.06
N LYS A 510 23.39 -0.47 -19.38
CA LYS A 510 22.71 0.39 -20.34
C LYS A 510 21.49 -0.30 -20.95
N GLY A 511 20.39 0.44 -21.05
CA GLY A 511 19.13 -0.06 -21.61
C GLY A 511 19.26 -0.51 -23.08
N GLU A 512 20.06 0.16 -23.89
CA GLU A 512 20.28 -0.19 -25.30
C GLU A 512 21.05 -1.51 -25.50
N GLU A 513 21.86 -1.91 -24.52
CA GLU A 513 22.71 -3.12 -24.57
C GLU A 513 21.99 -4.35 -23.97
N LEU A 514 20.92 -4.14 -23.19
CA LEU A 514 20.26 -5.19 -22.43
C LEU A 514 19.77 -6.36 -23.31
N SER A 515 19.10 -6.07 -24.43
CA SER A 515 18.59 -7.12 -25.33
C SER A 515 19.74 -7.97 -25.90
N SER A 516 20.86 -7.36 -26.28
CA SER A 516 22.05 -8.12 -26.74
C SER A 516 22.63 -8.98 -25.62
N CYS A 517 22.84 -8.41 -24.42
CA CYS A 517 23.39 -9.13 -23.28
C CYS A 517 22.55 -10.36 -22.91
N LEU A 518 21.22 -10.19 -22.86
CA LEU A 518 20.30 -11.29 -22.59
C LEU A 518 20.37 -12.36 -23.68
N ARG A 519 20.34 -11.98 -24.96
CA ARG A 519 20.39 -12.95 -26.08
C ARG A 519 21.69 -13.74 -26.10
N ASP A 520 22.81 -13.11 -25.79
CA ASP A 520 24.11 -13.78 -25.82
C ASP A 520 24.24 -14.77 -24.67
N LEU A 521 23.82 -14.39 -23.45
CA LEU A 521 23.79 -15.31 -22.32
C LEU A 521 22.77 -16.44 -22.50
N LEU A 522 21.60 -16.18 -23.07
CA LEU A 522 20.59 -17.23 -23.31
C LEU A 522 21.06 -18.31 -24.31
N LYS A 523 21.97 -17.98 -25.24
CA LYS A 523 22.57 -18.96 -26.16
C LYS A 523 23.63 -19.83 -25.50
N MET A 524 24.23 -19.37 -24.41
CA MET A 524 25.23 -20.14 -23.68
C MET A 524 24.58 -21.28 -22.90
N LYS A 525 25.35 -22.34 -22.68
CA LYS A 525 25.01 -23.50 -21.85
C LYS A 525 25.82 -23.49 -20.55
N GLY A 526 25.32 -24.22 -19.55
CA GLY A 526 25.90 -24.28 -18.22
C GLY A 526 25.61 -23.02 -17.40
N PRO A 527 26.17 -22.91 -16.19
CA PRO A 527 25.85 -21.83 -15.26
C PRO A 527 26.48 -20.52 -15.71
N ARG A 528 25.67 -19.47 -15.68
CA ARG A 528 26.06 -18.11 -16.09
C ARG A 528 25.31 -17.06 -15.31
N LEU A 529 25.95 -15.93 -15.04
CA LEU A 529 25.39 -14.83 -14.27
C LEU A 529 25.37 -13.54 -15.10
N LEU A 530 24.22 -12.85 -15.08
CA LEU A 530 24.06 -11.49 -15.54
C LEU A 530 23.85 -10.60 -14.32
N GLU A 531 24.78 -9.69 -14.07
CA GLU A 531 24.56 -8.59 -13.15
C GLU A 531 23.95 -7.41 -13.91
N ILE A 532 22.79 -6.96 -13.47
CA ILE A 532 22.12 -5.77 -14.00
C ILE A 532 22.25 -4.67 -12.95
N ILE A 533 22.94 -3.58 -13.32
CA ILE A 533 22.92 -2.37 -12.51
C ILE A 533 21.64 -1.61 -12.85
N LEU A 534 20.73 -1.55 -11.90
CA LEU A 534 19.48 -0.82 -12.05
C LEU A 534 19.74 0.67 -11.92
N SER A 535 19.19 1.47 -12.83
CA SER A 535 19.35 2.93 -12.77
C SER A 535 18.62 3.51 -11.56
N GLU A 536 19.18 4.58 -10.97
CA GLU A 536 18.50 5.34 -9.90
C GLU A 536 17.19 6.00 -10.37
N GLU A 537 16.99 6.07 -11.71
CA GLU A 537 15.70 6.31 -12.35
C GLU A 537 14.62 5.33 -11.87
N GLU A 538 14.92 4.21 -11.20
CA GLU A 538 13.90 3.39 -10.50
C GLU A 538 13.06 4.19 -9.49
N THR A 539 13.64 5.22 -8.89
CA THR A 539 12.92 6.10 -7.96
C THR A 539 12.16 7.18 -8.70
N GLU A 540 12.69 7.63 -9.84
CA GLU A 540 12.02 8.60 -10.70
C GLU A 540 11.02 7.98 -11.66
N MET A 541 11.03 6.70 -12.03
CA MET A 541 10.04 6.12 -12.96
C MET A 541 8.83 5.55 -12.22
N ASN A 542 8.98 5.01 -11.01
CA ASN A 542 7.82 4.65 -10.19
C ASN A 542 7.15 5.88 -9.53
N VAL A 543 7.84 7.03 -9.52
CA VAL A 543 7.27 8.33 -9.16
C VAL A 543 6.86 9.13 -10.42
N ALA A 544 7.63 9.12 -11.50
CA ALA A 544 7.40 9.95 -12.69
C ALA A 544 6.66 9.28 -13.84
N VAL A 545 6.59 7.94 -13.95
CA VAL A 545 5.61 7.29 -14.85
C VAL A 545 4.20 7.39 -14.26
N ARG A 546 4.06 7.75 -12.97
CA ARG A 546 2.80 8.28 -12.41
C ARG A 546 2.70 9.82 -12.44
N ASN A 547 3.80 10.56 -12.53
CA ASN A 547 3.77 12.03 -12.59
C ASN A 547 3.72 12.62 -14.02
N GLU A 548 3.89 11.83 -15.09
CA GLU A 548 3.45 12.21 -16.44
C GLU A 548 1.98 11.84 -16.66
N GLN A 549 1.10 12.15 -15.70
CA GLN A 549 -0.21 12.64 -16.13
C GLN A 549 0.07 14.03 -16.71
N VAL A 550 0.15 14.13 -18.03
CA VAL A 550 0.05 15.43 -18.72
C VAL A 550 -1.18 16.11 -18.15
N LEU A 551 -0.97 17.13 -17.30
CA LEU A 551 -2.04 17.90 -16.69
C LEU A 551 -2.89 18.43 -17.84
N LYS A 552 -4.11 17.90 -17.95
CA LYS A 552 -4.96 18.23 -19.10
C LYS A 552 -5.43 19.66 -18.92
N THR A 553 -4.89 20.57 -19.72
CA THR A 553 -5.28 21.98 -19.69
C THR A 553 -6.79 22.10 -19.89
N PRO A 554 -7.53 22.65 -18.93
CA PRO A 554 -8.97 22.79 -19.08
C PRO A 554 -9.32 23.83 -20.15
N GLU A 555 -10.20 23.47 -21.08
CA GLU A 555 -10.63 24.33 -22.20
C GLU A 555 -12.09 24.80 -22.08
N LYS A 556 -12.83 24.25 -21.12
CA LYS A 556 -14.29 24.38 -20.99
C LYS A 556 -14.70 24.56 -19.54
N PHE A 557 -15.85 25.17 -19.28
CA PHE A 557 -16.46 25.26 -17.96
C PHE A 557 -17.45 24.11 -17.75
N PHE A 558 -17.66 23.68 -16.51
CA PHE A 558 -18.72 22.72 -16.18
C PHE A 558 -19.96 23.48 -15.74
N ILE A 559 -20.97 23.60 -16.61
CA ILE A 559 -22.17 24.40 -16.37
C ILE A 559 -23.40 23.60 -16.80
N GLY A 560 -24.41 23.50 -15.94
CA GLY A 560 -25.65 22.80 -16.27
C GLY A 560 -25.48 21.29 -16.45
N GLY A 561 -24.44 20.70 -15.85
CA GLY A 561 -24.10 19.28 -16.02
C GLY A 561 -23.39 18.95 -17.33
N GLU A 562 -22.85 19.95 -18.04
CA GLU A 562 -22.15 19.77 -19.31
C GLU A 562 -20.87 20.61 -19.38
N TRP A 563 -19.90 20.14 -20.15
CA TRP A 563 -18.67 20.88 -20.46
C TRP A 563 -18.92 21.88 -21.60
N VAL A 564 -19.04 23.16 -21.26
CA VAL A 564 -19.38 24.25 -22.18
C VAL A 564 -18.17 25.08 -22.58
N ALA A 565 -18.12 25.50 -23.85
CA ALA A 565 -17.11 26.44 -24.32
C ALA A 565 -17.30 27.83 -23.66
N PRO A 566 -16.20 28.55 -23.36
CA PRO A 566 -16.28 29.91 -22.82
C PRO A 566 -16.95 30.87 -23.80
N LEU A 567 -17.74 31.81 -23.29
CA LEU A 567 -18.33 32.89 -24.11
C LEU A 567 -17.37 34.05 -24.33
N GLY A 568 -16.36 34.21 -23.47
CA GLY A 568 -15.27 35.17 -23.61
C GLY A 568 -13.99 34.58 -24.22
N THR A 569 -13.03 35.45 -24.51
CA THR A 569 -11.70 35.08 -25.04
C THR A 569 -10.57 35.21 -24.01
N ASN A 570 -10.85 35.75 -22.83
CA ASN A 570 -9.84 35.97 -21.80
C ASN A 570 -9.36 34.63 -21.21
N LYS A 571 -8.12 34.61 -20.74
CA LYS A 571 -7.48 33.45 -20.12
C LYS A 571 -6.75 33.86 -18.85
N LEU A 572 -6.58 32.90 -17.95
CA LEU A 572 -5.78 32.99 -16.74
C LEU A 572 -4.61 32.00 -16.84
N ASP A 573 -3.47 32.39 -16.28
CA ASP A 573 -2.26 31.58 -16.28
C ASP A 573 -2.00 31.00 -14.88
N VAL A 574 -1.63 29.72 -14.85
CA VAL A 574 -1.08 29.06 -13.68
C VAL A 574 0.43 29.11 -13.80
N ILE A 575 1.11 29.74 -12.84
CA ILE A 575 2.56 29.89 -12.83
C ILE A 575 3.16 28.92 -11.82
N SER A 576 4.20 28.20 -12.23
CA SER A 576 4.96 27.30 -11.37
C SER A 576 5.67 28.07 -10.26
N PRO A 577 5.48 27.74 -8.99
CA PRO A 577 6.21 28.39 -7.90
C PRO A 577 7.68 27.97 -7.83
N VAL A 578 8.03 26.88 -8.51
CA VAL A 578 9.40 26.33 -8.55
C VAL A 578 10.19 26.92 -9.71
N THR A 579 9.59 27.04 -10.90
CA THR A 579 10.30 27.45 -12.12
C THR A 579 9.95 28.86 -12.58
N GLU A 580 8.92 29.49 -12.04
CA GLU A 580 8.39 30.80 -12.45
C GLU A 580 7.81 30.81 -13.89
N GLU A 581 7.68 29.65 -14.51
CA GLU A 581 7.11 29.49 -15.86
C GLU A 581 5.61 29.25 -15.82
N VAL A 582 4.92 29.59 -16.91
CA VAL A 582 3.50 29.25 -17.09
C VAL A 582 3.38 27.73 -17.26
N LEU A 583 2.73 27.07 -16.30
CA LEU A 583 2.38 25.65 -16.36
C LEU A 583 1.26 25.40 -17.36
N MET A 584 0.24 26.25 -17.33
CA MET A 584 -0.89 26.20 -18.27
C MET A 584 -1.68 27.51 -18.30
N SER A 585 -2.43 27.71 -19.39
CA SER A 585 -3.39 28.82 -19.54
C SER A 585 -4.79 28.25 -19.79
N TYR A 586 -5.79 28.72 -19.04
CA TYR A 586 -7.17 28.23 -19.12
C TYR A 586 -8.17 29.39 -19.24
N PRO A 587 -9.40 29.17 -19.74
CA PRO A 587 -10.37 30.23 -19.94
C PRO A 587 -10.77 30.95 -18.64
N GLU A 588 -10.95 32.26 -18.72
CA GLU A 588 -11.56 33.08 -17.66
C GLU A 588 -13.06 33.24 -17.92
N ALA A 589 -13.90 32.90 -16.95
CA ALA A 589 -15.34 33.06 -17.06
C ALA A 589 -15.73 34.53 -17.20
N SER A 590 -16.45 34.87 -18.26
CA SER A 590 -17.05 36.19 -18.44
C SER A 590 -18.30 36.35 -17.57
N ASN A 591 -18.80 37.58 -17.43
CA ASN A 591 -20.08 37.82 -16.74
C ASN A 591 -21.23 37.00 -17.35
N ALA A 592 -21.24 36.81 -18.69
CA ALA A 592 -22.25 35.99 -19.36
C ALA A 592 -22.13 34.50 -19.03
N ASP A 593 -20.91 33.99 -18.83
CA ASP A 593 -20.70 32.61 -18.37
C ASP A 593 -21.18 32.43 -16.93
N ILE A 594 -20.92 33.42 -16.07
CA ILE A 594 -21.40 33.46 -14.69
C ILE A 594 -22.93 33.50 -14.65
N ASP A 595 -23.57 34.36 -15.44
CA ASP A 595 -25.04 34.43 -15.54
C ASP A 595 -25.64 33.09 -15.95
N LYS A 596 -25.02 32.40 -16.91
CA LYS A 596 -25.43 31.06 -17.36
C LYS A 596 -25.29 30.02 -16.24
N ALA A 597 -24.20 30.05 -15.49
CA ALA A 597 -24.00 29.14 -14.34
C ALA A 597 -25.00 29.39 -13.21
N VAL A 598 -25.28 30.66 -12.89
CA VAL A 598 -26.27 31.01 -11.88
C VAL A 598 -27.69 30.65 -12.33
N ALA A 599 -28.03 30.86 -13.60
CA ALA A 599 -29.32 30.44 -14.15
C ALA A 599 -29.51 28.92 -14.08
N ALA A 600 -28.47 28.14 -14.43
CA ALA A 600 -28.51 26.68 -14.32
C ALA A 600 -28.66 26.21 -12.86
N ALA A 601 -27.92 26.83 -11.93
CA ALA A 601 -28.04 26.53 -10.50
C ALA A 601 -29.42 26.88 -9.93
N ARG A 602 -30.00 28.00 -10.38
CA ARG A 602 -31.33 28.45 -10.00
C ARG A 602 -32.41 27.50 -10.49
N ASP A 603 -32.37 27.10 -11.76
CA ASP A 603 -33.34 26.16 -12.32
C ASP A 603 -33.27 24.79 -11.61
N ALA A 604 -32.05 24.29 -11.34
CA ALA A 604 -31.85 23.05 -10.59
C ALA A 604 -32.41 23.11 -9.15
N PHE A 605 -32.35 24.29 -8.51
CA PHE A 605 -32.92 24.51 -7.17
C PHE A 605 -34.44 24.71 -7.20
N ASP A 606 -34.96 25.58 -8.07
CA ASP A 606 -36.38 25.94 -8.07
C ASP A 606 -37.24 24.82 -8.65
N ASN A 607 -36.79 24.21 -9.75
CA ASN A 607 -37.55 23.23 -10.55
C ASN A 607 -36.97 21.80 -10.53
N GLY A 608 -35.67 21.64 -10.25
CA GLY A 608 -34.98 20.34 -10.31
C GLY A 608 -35.24 19.40 -9.11
N PRO A 609 -34.81 18.14 -9.14
CA PRO A 609 -35.15 17.21 -8.05
C PRO A 609 -34.36 17.47 -6.75
N TRP A 610 -33.23 18.18 -6.80
CA TRP A 610 -32.22 18.17 -5.73
C TRP A 610 -32.71 18.57 -4.31
N PRO A 611 -33.35 19.74 -4.10
CA PRO A 611 -33.85 20.10 -2.76
C PRO A 611 -35.04 19.24 -2.32
N ARG A 612 -35.69 18.54 -3.25
CA ARG A 612 -36.86 17.68 -3.01
C ARG A 612 -36.50 16.21 -2.81
N MET A 613 -35.28 15.81 -3.16
CA MET A 613 -34.76 14.48 -2.84
C MET A 613 -34.75 14.25 -1.33
N THR A 614 -34.91 13.00 -0.94
CA THR A 614 -34.73 12.59 0.45
C THR A 614 -33.26 12.74 0.86
N PHE A 615 -32.99 12.90 2.16
CA PHE A 615 -31.63 12.96 2.67
C PHE A 615 -30.81 11.72 2.29
N LYS A 616 -31.45 10.53 2.28
CA LYS A 616 -30.84 9.27 1.87
C LYS A 616 -30.41 9.25 0.41
N GLU A 617 -31.24 9.76 -0.50
CA GLU A 617 -30.88 9.87 -1.92
C GLU A 617 -29.69 10.81 -2.12
N ARG A 618 -29.69 11.98 -1.47
CA ARG A 618 -28.56 12.91 -1.53
C ARG A 618 -27.29 12.32 -0.94
N ALA A 619 -27.38 11.64 0.21
CA ALA A 619 -26.25 10.96 0.84
C ALA A 619 -25.64 9.89 -0.09
N GLY A 620 -26.46 9.17 -0.85
CA GLY A 620 -26.01 8.25 -1.88
C GLY A 620 -25.13 8.92 -2.94
N TYR A 621 -25.50 10.10 -3.43
CA TYR A 621 -24.66 10.86 -4.37
C TYR A 621 -23.37 11.37 -3.74
N LEU A 622 -23.41 11.87 -2.50
CA LEU A 622 -22.22 12.33 -1.79
C LEU A 622 -21.19 11.19 -1.63
N ARG A 623 -21.62 9.98 -1.26
CA ARG A 623 -20.74 8.81 -1.17
C ARG A 623 -20.13 8.44 -2.52
N LYS A 624 -20.90 8.48 -3.62
CA LYS A 624 -20.34 8.27 -4.96
C LYS A 624 -19.24 9.28 -5.30
N VAL A 625 -19.42 10.56 -4.96
CA VAL A 625 -18.36 11.56 -5.12
C VAL A 625 -17.16 11.23 -4.24
N ALA A 626 -17.37 10.77 -3.00
CA ALA A 626 -16.29 10.33 -2.12
C ALA A 626 -15.49 9.15 -2.71
N ASP A 627 -16.16 8.15 -3.29
CA ASP A 627 -15.52 6.99 -3.91
C ASP A 627 -14.65 7.41 -5.11
N LEU A 628 -15.17 8.31 -5.96
CA LEU A 628 -14.46 8.83 -7.12
C LEU A 628 -13.26 9.70 -6.72
N LEU A 629 -13.39 10.53 -5.68
CA LEU A 629 -12.26 11.30 -5.13
C LEU A 629 -11.21 10.37 -4.50
N THR A 630 -11.64 9.30 -3.83
CA THR A 630 -10.74 8.29 -3.24
C THR A 630 -9.90 7.60 -4.32
N ALA A 631 -10.49 7.32 -5.47
CA ALA A 631 -9.78 6.72 -6.60
C ALA A 631 -8.71 7.65 -7.22
N ARG A 632 -8.76 8.97 -6.93
CA ARG A 632 -7.91 10.00 -7.57
C ARG A 632 -7.00 10.75 -6.59
N LEU A 633 -6.79 10.24 -5.38
CA LEU A 633 -6.01 10.94 -4.34
C LEU A 633 -4.59 11.32 -4.78
N ASP A 634 -3.91 10.46 -5.55
CA ASP A 634 -2.55 10.75 -6.05
C ASP A 634 -2.55 11.93 -7.04
N GLU A 635 -3.52 11.99 -7.95
CA GLU A 635 -3.68 13.07 -8.93
C GLU A 635 -3.99 14.41 -8.25
N ILE A 636 -4.84 14.38 -7.21
CA ILE A 636 -5.17 15.56 -6.39
C ILE A 636 -3.93 16.04 -5.62
N ALA A 637 -3.14 15.13 -5.03
CA ALA A 637 -1.93 15.49 -4.30
C ALA A 637 -0.88 16.14 -5.21
N ASN A 638 -0.71 15.58 -6.42
CA ASN A 638 0.19 16.11 -7.43
C ASN A 638 -0.27 17.49 -7.93
N ALA A 639 -1.56 17.65 -8.25
CA ALA A 639 -2.12 18.96 -8.68
C ALA A 639 -1.88 20.04 -7.62
N TRP A 640 -2.07 19.71 -6.34
CA TRP A 640 -1.79 20.61 -5.23
C TRP A 640 -0.30 20.96 -5.15
N THR A 641 0.59 19.96 -5.17
CA THR A 641 2.05 20.17 -5.13
C THR A 641 2.54 21.04 -6.31
N THR A 642 2.09 20.74 -7.53
CA THR A 642 2.52 21.44 -8.74
C THR A 642 2.09 22.90 -8.78
N GLN A 643 0.84 23.22 -8.40
CA GLN A 643 0.34 24.59 -8.49
C GLN A 643 0.73 25.44 -7.28
N VAL A 644 0.84 24.84 -6.08
CA VAL A 644 1.05 25.57 -4.82
C VAL A 644 2.49 25.56 -4.35
N GLY A 645 3.24 24.52 -4.70
CA GLY A 645 4.57 24.27 -4.14
C GLY A 645 4.53 23.60 -2.75
N ALA A 646 3.41 22.97 -2.39
CA ALA A 646 3.29 22.21 -1.15
C ALA A 646 4.08 20.88 -1.27
N PRO A 647 4.94 20.52 -0.29
CA PRO A 647 5.69 19.27 -0.36
C PRO A 647 4.80 18.03 -0.54
N ILE A 648 5.18 17.14 -1.46
CA ILE A 648 4.37 15.98 -1.87
C ILE A 648 4.07 15.02 -0.72
N PHE A 649 5.00 14.88 0.24
CA PHE A 649 4.78 14.07 1.44
C PHE A 649 3.61 14.59 2.28
N LEU A 650 3.41 15.91 2.28
CA LEU A 650 2.36 16.58 3.05
C LEU A 650 1.03 16.54 2.30
N THR A 651 1.03 16.85 1.00
CA THR A 651 -0.21 16.81 0.20
C THR A 651 -0.81 15.40 0.20
N LYS A 652 0.00 14.34 -0.01
CA LYS A 652 -0.45 12.94 0.07
C LYS A 652 -1.11 12.56 1.40
N LYS A 653 -0.65 13.14 2.51
CA LYS A 653 -1.27 12.92 3.84
C LYS A 653 -2.60 13.65 4.00
N LEU A 654 -2.74 14.83 3.39
CA LEU A 654 -3.88 15.72 3.63
C LEU A 654 -5.03 15.52 2.66
N VAL A 655 -4.79 15.02 1.44
CA VAL A 655 -5.83 14.87 0.41
C VAL A 655 -6.95 13.90 0.79
N GLY A 656 -6.73 12.97 1.73
CA GLY A 656 -7.75 12.07 2.26
C GLY A 656 -8.93 12.79 2.94
N GLN A 657 -8.77 14.05 3.34
CA GLN A 657 -9.86 14.87 3.87
C GLN A 657 -10.96 15.12 2.83
N ASN A 658 -10.62 15.15 1.54
CA ASN A 658 -11.57 15.42 0.46
C ASN A 658 -12.72 14.40 0.43
N PRO A 659 -12.48 13.08 0.25
CA PRO A 659 -13.55 12.09 0.34
C PRO A 659 -14.15 11.99 1.76
N GLY A 660 -13.34 12.24 2.80
CA GLY A 660 -13.80 12.26 4.19
C GLY A 660 -14.95 13.22 4.44
N LEU A 661 -14.89 14.44 3.90
CA LEU A 661 -15.94 15.47 4.04
C LEU A 661 -17.28 15.01 3.43
N TYR A 662 -17.26 14.41 2.24
CA TYR A 662 -18.48 13.89 1.61
C TYR A 662 -19.09 12.73 2.40
N ASN A 663 -18.26 11.79 2.85
CA ASN A 663 -18.71 10.66 3.67
C ASN A 663 -19.28 11.14 5.01
N TYR A 664 -18.63 12.11 5.65
CA TYR A 664 -19.08 12.69 6.90
C TYR A 664 -20.47 13.33 6.76
N TYR A 665 -20.65 14.26 5.81
CA TYR A 665 -21.95 14.91 5.64
C TYR A 665 -23.03 13.97 5.10
N ALA A 666 -22.69 12.96 4.30
CA ALA A 666 -23.61 11.90 3.92
C ALA A 666 -24.13 11.13 5.14
N GLY A 667 -23.23 10.78 6.07
CA GLY A 667 -23.59 10.14 7.33
C GLY A 667 -24.42 11.06 8.23
N LEU A 668 -24.08 12.35 8.30
CA LEU A 668 -24.79 13.32 9.13
C LEU A 668 -26.24 13.48 8.68
N ILE A 669 -26.48 13.71 7.38
CA ILE A 669 -27.84 13.96 6.89
C ILE A 669 -28.75 12.72 6.91
N GLU A 670 -28.20 11.52 6.93
CA GLU A 670 -28.99 10.28 7.06
C GLU A 670 -29.45 10.02 8.48
N ASN A 671 -28.70 10.50 9.47
CA ASN A 671 -28.95 10.21 10.89
C ASN A 671 -29.66 11.35 11.62
N ASP A 672 -29.59 12.58 11.13
CA ASP A 672 -30.21 13.74 11.77
C ASP A 672 -31.69 13.91 11.39
N ASP A 673 -32.52 14.21 12.39
CA ASP A 673 -33.90 14.64 12.18
C ASP A 673 -33.94 16.16 11.92
N PHE A 674 -34.20 16.53 10.66
CA PHE A 674 -34.32 17.92 10.23
C PHE A 674 -35.74 18.49 10.40
N VAL A 675 -36.65 17.73 11.04
CA VAL A 675 -38.03 18.13 11.34
C VAL A 675 -38.31 17.99 12.83
N ASP A 676 -38.20 19.09 13.56
CA ASP A 676 -38.53 19.14 14.99
C ASP A 676 -40.05 19.33 15.20
N GLN A 677 -40.70 18.29 15.74
CA GLN A 677 -42.13 18.32 16.06
C GLN A 677 -42.36 18.93 17.45
N ARG A 678 -43.07 20.06 17.49
CA ARG A 678 -43.40 20.80 18.71
C ARG A 678 -44.91 20.91 18.91
N LYS A 679 -45.32 21.20 20.15
CA LYS A 679 -46.70 21.55 20.48
C LYS A 679 -46.83 23.07 20.67
N ARG A 680 -47.93 23.62 20.19
CA ARG A 680 -48.39 24.97 20.52
C ARG A 680 -48.88 24.98 21.97
N ALA A 681 -48.90 26.17 22.58
CA ALA A 681 -49.43 26.35 23.94
C ALA A 681 -50.91 25.96 24.07
N ASP A 682 -51.68 26.02 22.98
CA ASP A 682 -53.10 25.60 22.91
C ASP A 682 -53.30 24.14 22.49
N GLY A 683 -52.22 23.35 22.40
CA GLY A 683 -52.27 21.92 22.06
C GLY A 683 -52.17 21.60 20.57
N GLY A 684 -52.22 22.59 19.67
CA GLY A 684 -52.03 22.38 18.23
C GLY A 684 -50.61 21.92 17.86
N GLU A 685 -50.44 21.40 16.65
CA GLU A 685 -49.15 20.84 16.20
C GLU A 685 -48.32 21.85 15.41
N VAL A 686 -46.99 21.81 15.62
CA VAL A 686 -46.01 22.63 14.91
C VAL A 686 -44.90 21.72 14.39
N ARG A 687 -44.45 21.97 13.16
CA ARG A 687 -43.20 21.39 12.64
C ARG A 687 -42.22 22.51 12.39
N VAL A 688 -41.05 22.44 13.00
CA VAL A 688 -39.93 23.33 12.74
C VAL A 688 -38.96 22.59 11.84
N VAL A 689 -38.89 23.01 10.58
CA VAL A 689 -38.12 22.33 9.53
C VAL A 689 -36.87 23.14 9.16
N ARG A 690 -35.80 22.45 8.76
CA ARG A 690 -34.61 23.06 8.15
C ARG A 690 -34.70 22.97 6.63
N GLU A 691 -34.83 24.12 5.96
CA GLU A 691 -34.98 24.25 4.50
C GLU A 691 -33.65 24.73 3.88
N PRO A 692 -33.20 24.23 2.73
CA PRO A 692 -31.97 24.72 2.11
C PRO A 692 -32.04 26.21 1.78
N VAL A 693 -30.92 26.94 1.98
CA VAL A 693 -30.87 28.39 1.72
C VAL A 693 -31.03 28.78 0.25
N GLY A 694 -30.75 27.87 -0.70
CA GLY A 694 -30.86 28.12 -2.14
C GLY A 694 -29.55 28.01 -2.91
N VAL A 695 -29.34 28.91 -3.88
CA VAL A 695 -28.14 28.92 -4.73
C VAL A 695 -26.97 29.56 -3.99
N CYS A 696 -25.89 28.79 -3.84
CA CYS A 696 -24.70 29.19 -3.11
C CYS A 696 -23.53 29.52 -4.05
N ALA A 697 -22.82 30.60 -3.80
CA ALA A 697 -21.50 30.85 -4.37
C ALA A 697 -20.42 30.31 -3.40
N ALA A 698 -19.53 29.44 -3.90
CA ALA A 698 -18.36 28.97 -3.14
C ALA A 698 -17.10 29.57 -3.72
N ILE A 699 -16.42 30.40 -2.94
CA ILE A 699 -15.21 31.13 -3.36
C ILE A 699 -14.05 30.70 -2.45
N THR A 700 -12.98 30.16 -3.03
CA THR A 700 -11.88 29.53 -2.28
C THR A 700 -10.50 30.13 -2.58
N PRO A 701 -9.54 30.00 -1.65
CA PRO A 701 -8.17 30.43 -1.83
C PRO A 701 -7.32 29.32 -2.48
N TRP A 702 -6.04 29.63 -2.69
CA TRP A 702 -5.08 28.75 -3.39
C TRP A 702 -4.34 27.75 -2.50
N ASN A 703 -4.28 27.95 -1.18
CA ASN A 703 -3.29 27.24 -0.36
C ASN A 703 -3.65 25.78 -0.05
N ALA A 704 -4.94 25.46 0.03
CA ALA A 704 -5.48 24.10 0.19
C ALA A 704 -6.73 23.93 -0.69
N PRO A 705 -6.55 23.98 -2.02
CA PRO A 705 -7.60 24.38 -2.95
C PRO A 705 -8.82 23.44 -2.92
N MET A 706 -8.60 22.12 -3.04
CA MET A 706 -9.70 21.16 -3.03
C MET A 706 -10.35 21.02 -1.65
N VAL A 707 -9.56 20.95 -0.58
CA VAL A 707 -10.07 20.72 0.78
C VAL A 707 -11.00 21.86 1.20
N LEU A 708 -10.57 23.11 0.99
CA LEU A 708 -11.37 24.30 1.32
C LEU A 708 -12.58 24.47 0.40
N LEU A 709 -12.52 23.96 -0.83
CA LEU A 709 -13.70 23.87 -1.70
C LEU A 709 -14.70 22.85 -1.19
N ASN A 710 -14.21 21.68 -0.77
CA ASN A 710 -15.07 20.60 -0.32
C ASN A 710 -15.71 20.87 1.04
N TYR A 711 -15.09 21.64 1.94
CA TYR A 711 -15.77 22.13 3.15
C TYR A 711 -17.09 22.85 2.83
N LYS A 712 -17.15 23.54 1.69
CA LYS A 712 -18.33 24.29 1.22
C LYS A 712 -19.26 23.43 0.37
N VAL A 713 -18.70 22.75 -0.63
CA VAL A 713 -19.48 21.99 -1.62
C VAL A 713 -20.21 20.84 -0.95
N SER A 714 -19.51 20.02 -0.16
CA SER A 714 -20.12 18.84 0.48
C SER A 714 -21.26 19.22 1.43
N ALA A 715 -21.07 20.25 2.27
CA ALA A 715 -22.10 20.78 3.17
C ALA A 715 -23.31 21.36 2.43
N ALA A 716 -23.07 22.19 1.40
CA ALA A 716 -24.14 22.79 0.60
C ALA A 716 -24.98 21.72 -0.11
N LEU A 717 -24.32 20.75 -0.75
CA LEU A 717 -24.97 19.65 -1.44
C LEU A 717 -25.77 18.78 -0.46
N ALA A 718 -25.22 18.49 0.72
CA ALA A 718 -25.90 17.74 1.78
C ALA A 718 -27.21 18.42 2.23
N ALA A 719 -27.15 19.74 2.45
CA ALA A 719 -28.32 20.54 2.82
C ALA A 719 -29.40 20.59 1.73
N GLY A 720 -29.05 20.27 0.47
CA GLY A 720 -29.96 20.38 -0.69
C GLY A 720 -29.83 21.70 -1.45
N CYS A 721 -28.77 22.48 -1.20
CA CYS A 721 -28.45 23.67 -1.97
C CYS A 721 -27.83 23.30 -3.33
N THR A 722 -27.90 24.22 -4.29
CA THR A 722 -27.12 24.16 -5.54
C THR A 722 -25.98 25.15 -5.47
N ILE A 723 -24.92 24.95 -6.27
CA ILE A 723 -23.67 25.65 -6.09
C ILE A 723 -23.03 26.15 -7.40
N VAL A 724 -22.44 27.33 -7.30
CA VAL A 724 -21.56 27.94 -8.29
C VAL A 724 -20.20 28.11 -7.65
N ALA A 725 -19.27 27.22 -8.01
CA ALA A 725 -17.92 27.18 -7.51
C ALA A 725 -16.99 28.10 -8.33
N LYS A 726 -16.27 28.96 -7.62
CA LYS A 726 -15.26 29.86 -8.17
C LYS A 726 -13.94 29.56 -7.44
N PRO A 727 -13.03 28.75 -8.03
CA PRO A 727 -11.73 28.49 -7.44
C PRO A 727 -10.80 29.72 -7.55
N SER A 728 -9.65 29.66 -6.87
CA SER A 728 -8.60 30.66 -7.05
C SER A 728 -8.00 30.57 -8.47
N PRO A 729 -7.63 31.72 -9.08
CA PRO A 729 -6.98 31.73 -10.39
C PRO A 729 -5.68 30.92 -10.45
N GLU A 730 -4.98 30.84 -9.33
CA GLU A 730 -3.67 30.21 -9.22
C GLU A 730 -3.74 28.68 -9.09
N THR A 731 -4.91 28.12 -8.78
CA THR A 731 -5.07 26.67 -8.47
C THR A 731 -6.36 26.04 -9.03
N PRO A 732 -6.61 26.15 -10.35
CA PRO A 732 -7.85 25.68 -10.94
C PRO A 732 -7.99 24.15 -11.02
N LEU A 733 -6.90 23.39 -11.10
CA LEU A 733 -6.94 21.97 -11.50
C LEU A 733 -7.79 21.13 -10.57
N ASP A 734 -7.65 21.34 -9.26
CA ASP A 734 -8.42 20.66 -8.23
C ASP A 734 -9.94 20.80 -8.42
N ALA A 735 -10.40 21.98 -8.82
CA ALA A 735 -11.82 22.21 -9.04
C ALA A 735 -12.34 21.48 -10.29
N TYR A 736 -11.50 21.35 -11.32
CA TYR A 736 -11.80 20.55 -12.51
C TYR A 736 -11.85 19.05 -12.19
N LEU A 737 -10.91 18.54 -11.40
CA LEU A 737 -10.93 17.15 -10.91
C LEU A 737 -12.22 16.86 -10.13
N LEU A 738 -12.67 17.80 -9.28
CA LEU A 738 -13.95 17.69 -8.59
C LEU A 738 -15.14 17.69 -9.57
N ALA A 739 -15.15 18.59 -10.56
CA ALA A 739 -16.23 18.65 -11.55
C ALA A 739 -16.36 17.34 -12.34
N GLU A 740 -15.24 16.72 -12.72
CA GLU A 740 -15.22 15.40 -13.36
C GLU A 740 -15.80 14.30 -12.44
N CYS A 741 -15.46 14.34 -11.14
CA CYS A 741 -16.03 13.40 -10.16
C CYS A 741 -17.54 13.63 -9.98
N ILE A 742 -17.99 14.88 -10.00
CA ILE A 742 -19.42 15.25 -9.90
C ILE A 742 -20.20 14.78 -11.13
N GLU A 743 -19.64 14.95 -12.33
CA GLU A 743 -20.19 14.43 -13.58
C GLU A 743 -20.35 12.91 -13.51
N GLN A 744 -19.29 12.20 -13.14
CA GLN A 744 -19.27 10.74 -13.04
C GLN A 744 -20.20 10.20 -11.94
N ALA A 745 -20.34 10.93 -10.82
CA ALA A 745 -21.30 10.57 -9.76
C ALA A 745 -22.77 10.69 -10.22
N GLY A 746 -23.02 11.38 -11.34
CA GLY A 746 -24.35 11.57 -11.91
C GLY A 746 -25.21 12.53 -11.09
N ILE A 747 -24.59 13.52 -10.43
CA ILE A 747 -25.33 14.57 -9.73
C ILE A 747 -26.24 15.30 -10.74
N PRO A 748 -27.51 15.62 -10.38
CA PRO A 748 -28.44 16.25 -11.32
C PRO A 748 -27.90 17.54 -11.96
N LYS A 749 -28.25 17.76 -13.23
CA LYS A 749 -27.81 18.90 -14.03
C LYS A 749 -28.04 20.22 -13.28
N GLY A 750 -27.02 21.09 -13.30
CA GLY A 750 -27.07 22.42 -12.70
C GLY A 750 -26.88 22.46 -11.18
N VAL A 751 -26.89 21.33 -10.48
CA VAL A 751 -26.68 21.32 -9.01
C VAL A 751 -25.27 21.80 -8.63
N PHE A 752 -24.26 21.49 -9.44
CA PHE A 752 -22.92 22.04 -9.31
C PHE A 752 -22.48 22.66 -10.64
N ASN A 753 -21.87 23.84 -10.56
CA ASN A 753 -21.34 24.57 -11.70
C ASN A 753 -19.96 25.13 -11.33
N LEU A 754 -19.02 25.10 -12.26
CA LEU A 754 -17.64 25.56 -12.08
C LEU A 754 -17.37 26.73 -13.03
N VAL A 755 -17.07 27.91 -12.45
CA VAL A 755 -16.75 29.15 -13.19
C VAL A 755 -15.44 29.75 -12.69
N PRO A 756 -14.29 29.31 -13.20
CA PRO A 756 -12.99 29.89 -12.87
C PRO A 756 -12.91 31.33 -13.38
N ALA A 757 -12.63 32.28 -12.51
CA ALA A 757 -12.61 33.70 -12.84
C ALA A 757 -11.54 34.47 -12.03
N GLY A 758 -11.15 35.65 -12.48
CA GLY A 758 -10.35 36.58 -11.69
C GLY A 758 -11.12 37.25 -10.56
N ARG A 759 -10.57 38.37 -10.05
CA ARG A 759 -11.18 39.17 -8.98
C ARG A 759 -12.49 39.83 -9.42
N GLU A 760 -12.54 40.33 -10.66
CA GLU A 760 -13.71 41.04 -11.19
C GLU A 760 -14.91 40.11 -11.36
N GLY A 761 -14.71 38.93 -11.97
CA GLY A 761 -15.76 37.91 -12.05
C GLY A 761 -16.21 37.40 -10.68
N GLY A 762 -15.28 37.31 -9.70
CA GLY A 762 -15.64 37.02 -8.31
C GLY A 762 -16.55 38.08 -7.67
N ASP A 763 -16.24 39.37 -7.82
CA ASP A 763 -17.10 40.47 -7.33
C ASP A 763 -18.46 40.46 -8.02
N TYR A 764 -18.48 40.21 -9.33
CA TYR A 764 -19.72 40.06 -10.09
C TYR A 764 -20.60 38.93 -9.54
N LEU A 765 -20.03 37.73 -9.32
CA LEU A 765 -20.74 36.59 -8.75
C LEU A 765 -21.31 36.89 -7.36
N VAL A 766 -20.55 37.55 -6.47
CA VAL A 766 -21.03 37.95 -5.13
C VAL A 766 -22.21 38.91 -5.21
N ARG A 767 -22.18 39.85 -6.17
CA ARG A 767 -23.25 40.85 -6.35
C ARG A 767 -24.46 40.31 -7.11
N HIS A 768 -24.33 39.17 -7.78
CA HIS A 768 -25.37 38.62 -8.63
C HIS A 768 -26.66 38.29 -7.84
N LYS A 769 -27.80 38.81 -8.31
CA LYS A 769 -29.09 38.70 -7.59
C LYS A 769 -29.61 37.28 -7.43
N GLY A 770 -29.20 36.38 -8.30
CA GLY A 770 -29.53 34.96 -8.25
C GLY A 770 -28.71 34.13 -7.24
N ILE A 771 -27.84 34.74 -6.44
CA ILE A 771 -27.12 34.07 -5.35
C ILE A 771 -27.79 34.39 -4.00
N ASP A 772 -28.16 33.34 -3.26
CA ASP A 772 -28.82 33.41 -1.94
C ASP A 772 -27.81 33.38 -0.78
N LYS A 773 -26.67 32.70 -0.99
CA LYS A 773 -25.59 32.59 -0.01
C LYS A 773 -24.22 32.70 -0.67
N VAL A 774 -23.29 33.39 -0.01
CA VAL A 774 -21.86 33.39 -0.34
C VAL A 774 -21.09 32.70 0.78
N SER A 775 -20.31 31.68 0.43
CA SER A 775 -19.33 31.06 1.32
C SER A 775 -17.93 31.36 0.81
N PHE A 776 -17.15 32.11 1.58
CA PHE A 776 -15.83 32.59 1.19
C PHE A 776 -14.76 32.17 2.19
N THR A 777 -13.62 31.69 1.66
CA THR A 777 -12.40 31.50 2.46
C THR A 777 -11.28 32.37 1.87
N GLY A 778 -10.60 33.15 2.70
CA GLY A 778 -9.52 34.03 2.24
C GLY A 778 -9.11 35.13 3.21
N SER A 779 -8.61 36.26 2.70
CA SER A 779 -8.11 37.33 3.56
C SER A 779 -9.22 38.13 4.24
N THR A 780 -8.94 38.67 5.43
CA THR A 780 -9.90 39.47 6.20
C THR A 780 -10.41 40.70 5.42
N ILE A 781 -9.52 41.33 4.65
CA ILE A 781 -9.87 42.51 3.82
C ILE A 781 -10.87 42.12 2.72
N ALA A 782 -10.62 41.00 2.03
CA ALA A 782 -11.53 40.49 1.02
C ALA A 782 -12.88 40.08 1.65
N GLY A 783 -12.85 39.39 2.78
CA GLY A 783 -14.05 38.98 3.52
C GLY A 783 -14.95 40.16 3.91
N LYS A 784 -14.37 41.26 4.43
CA LYS A 784 -15.13 42.50 4.72
C LYS A 784 -15.77 43.11 3.48
N THR A 785 -15.05 43.10 2.36
CA THR A 785 -15.55 43.62 1.08
C THR A 785 -16.74 42.79 0.59
N ILE A 786 -16.64 41.46 0.68
CA ILE A 786 -17.72 40.53 0.32
C ILE A 786 -18.93 40.71 1.24
N ALA A 787 -18.71 40.82 2.56
CA ALA A 787 -19.78 41.04 3.52
C ALA A 787 -20.52 42.36 3.25
N ALA A 788 -19.80 43.44 2.94
CA ALA A 788 -20.39 44.71 2.55
C ALA A 788 -21.23 44.59 1.26
N ALA A 789 -20.73 43.87 0.26
CA ALA A 789 -21.49 43.63 -0.98
C ALA A 789 -22.74 42.74 -0.75
N CYS A 790 -22.68 41.79 0.18
CA CYS A 790 -23.82 40.94 0.55
C CYS A 790 -24.90 41.72 1.33
N ALA A 791 -24.50 42.74 2.10
CA ALA A 791 -25.41 43.52 2.94
C ALA A 791 -26.50 44.24 2.12
N ASP A 792 -26.17 44.72 0.91
CA ASP A 792 -27.12 45.39 0.00
C ASP A 792 -28.35 44.53 -0.34
N ARG A 793 -28.22 43.21 -0.28
CA ARG A 793 -29.28 42.24 -0.63
C ARG A 793 -29.67 41.32 0.51
N LEU A 794 -29.09 41.51 1.70
CA LEU A 794 -29.18 40.57 2.82
C LEU A 794 -28.84 39.12 2.41
N THR A 795 -27.88 38.97 1.49
CA THR A 795 -27.36 37.66 1.08
C THR A 795 -26.67 37.01 2.27
N ARG A 796 -26.96 35.72 2.54
CA ARG A 796 -26.31 35.02 3.64
C ARG A 796 -24.82 34.93 3.37
N VAL A 797 -23.99 35.13 4.39
CA VAL A 797 -22.54 35.07 4.22
C VAL A 797 -21.90 34.25 5.33
N SER A 798 -21.04 33.31 4.94
CA SER A 798 -20.10 32.62 5.84
C SER A 798 -18.68 32.94 5.37
N LEU A 799 -17.83 33.35 6.31
CA LEU A 799 -16.48 33.84 6.06
C LEU A 799 -15.49 33.07 6.93
N GLU A 800 -14.60 32.31 6.30
CA GLU A 800 -13.42 31.75 6.97
C GLU A 800 -12.19 32.55 6.59
N LEU A 801 -11.66 33.33 7.55
CA LEU A 801 -10.69 34.37 7.28
C LEU A 801 -9.35 34.10 7.96
N GLY A 802 -8.36 34.93 7.62
CA GLY A 802 -6.97 34.80 8.07
C GLY A 802 -6.78 34.74 9.59
N GLY A 803 -5.57 34.39 9.99
CA GLY A 803 -5.17 34.22 11.38
C GLY A 803 -3.79 34.78 11.72
N LYS A 804 -3.55 34.92 13.02
CA LYS A 804 -2.24 35.20 13.61
C LYS A 804 -2.10 34.39 14.90
N SER A 805 -2.25 33.07 14.73
CA SER A 805 -2.46 32.11 15.82
C SER A 805 -1.32 32.11 16.82
N ALA A 806 -1.68 31.99 18.10
CA ALA A 806 -0.73 31.91 19.21
C ALA A 806 -0.56 30.45 19.67
N ALA A 807 0.69 30.02 19.81
CA ALA A 807 1.07 28.87 20.62
C ALA A 807 1.61 29.37 21.95
N VAL A 808 0.92 29.07 23.05
CA VAL A 808 1.32 29.48 24.39
C VAL A 808 1.95 28.29 25.10
N LEU A 809 3.25 28.35 25.38
CA LEU A 809 3.91 27.36 26.22
C LEU A 809 3.88 27.87 27.65
N LEU A 810 3.13 27.21 28.53
CA LEU A 810 3.07 27.54 29.95
C LEU A 810 4.41 27.26 30.65
N ASP A 811 4.61 27.80 31.85
CA ASP A 811 5.86 27.67 32.61
C ASP A 811 6.23 26.21 32.95
N ASP A 812 5.21 25.36 33.09
CA ASP A 812 5.29 23.93 33.31
C ASP A 812 5.36 23.08 32.01
N ALA A 813 5.42 23.73 30.84
CA ALA A 813 5.47 23.04 29.56
C ALA A 813 6.81 22.33 29.36
N ASP A 814 6.74 21.12 28.80
CA ASP A 814 7.89 20.37 28.32
C ASP A 814 8.16 20.78 26.87
N PHE A 815 9.17 21.64 26.67
CA PHE A 815 9.49 22.20 25.35
C PHE A 815 9.90 21.12 24.35
N ALA A 816 10.58 20.06 24.80
CA ALA A 816 10.98 18.96 23.94
C ALA A 816 9.77 18.17 23.43
N LYS A 817 8.73 17.99 24.26
CA LYS A 817 7.46 17.39 23.84
C LYS A 817 6.61 18.31 22.96
N ALA A 818 6.66 19.62 23.18
CA ALA A 818 5.93 20.59 22.36
C ALA A 818 6.55 20.76 20.95
N LEU A 819 7.87 20.62 20.84
CA LEU A 819 8.63 20.93 19.63
C LEU A 819 8.13 20.21 18.35
N PRO A 820 7.85 18.89 18.34
CA PRO A 820 7.36 18.22 17.12
C PRO A 820 6.08 18.85 16.56
N ALA A 821 5.12 19.18 17.42
CA ALA A 821 3.88 19.84 17.01
C ALA A 821 4.16 21.27 16.49
N LEU A 822 5.00 22.03 17.19
CA LEU A 822 5.38 23.38 16.77
C LEU A 822 6.07 23.37 15.41
N MET A 823 6.98 22.43 15.15
CA MET A 823 7.68 22.33 13.87
C MET A 823 6.73 22.03 12.70
N VAL A 824 5.74 21.18 12.91
CA VAL A 824 4.74 20.85 11.86
C VAL A 824 3.79 22.01 11.60
N TYR A 825 3.40 22.75 12.65
CA TYR A 825 2.25 23.65 12.60
C TYR A 825 2.58 25.14 12.67
N SER A 826 3.85 25.52 12.86
CA SER A 826 4.28 26.92 12.77
C SER A 826 4.48 27.38 11.33
N MET A 827 4.95 26.51 10.44
CA MET A 827 5.25 26.83 9.04
C MET A 827 4.77 25.78 8.00
N PRO A 828 3.60 25.13 8.15
CA PRO A 828 3.10 24.17 7.15
C PRO A 828 2.89 24.88 5.80
N ILE A 829 3.19 24.20 4.69
CA ILE A 829 3.08 24.76 3.33
C ILE A 829 3.84 26.11 3.24
N THR A 830 5.06 26.15 3.79
CA THR A 830 5.89 27.36 3.82
C THR A 830 5.19 28.51 4.58
N GLY A 831 4.47 28.16 5.65
CA GLY A 831 3.68 29.09 6.47
C GLY A 831 2.45 29.70 5.79
N GLN A 832 2.04 29.17 4.63
CA GLN A 832 0.89 29.65 3.86
C GLN A 832 -0.42 28.98 4.30
N VAL A 833 -0.64 28.93 5.62
CA VAL A 833 -1.83 28.34 6.22
C VAL A 833 -2.37 29.27 7.31
N CYS A 834 -3.66 29.60 7.24
CA CYS A 834 -4.31 30.62 8.07
C CYS A 834 -4.26 30.32 9.58
N PHE A 835 -4.22 29.04 9.96
CA PHE A 835 -4.14 28.63 11.36
C PHE A 835 -2.72 28.47 11.89
N SER A 836 -1.68 28.72 11.08
CA SER A 836 -0.27 28.50 11.47
C SER A 836 0.09 29.21 12.77
N LEU A 837 0.77 28.49 13.67
CA LEU A 837 1.18 28.95 15.00
C LEU A 837 2.39 29.89 14.92
N THR A 838 2.20 31.05 14.29
CA THR A 838 3.28 32.00 13.96
C THR A 838 3.62 32.98 15.07
N ARG A 839 2.87 32.97 16.19
CA ARG A 839 3.26 33.63 17.44
C ARG A 839 3.50 32.57 18.51
N ILE A 840 4.74 32.41 18.94
CA ILE A 840 5.08 31.48 20.01
C ILE A 840 5.34 32.30 21.28
N LEU A 841 4.50 32.09 22.29
CA LEU A 841 4.58 32.74 23.59
C LEU A 841 5.28 31.81 24.57
N VAL A 842 6.34 32.32 25.22
CA VAL A 842 7.18 31.56 26.15
C VAL A 842 7.37 32.31 27.47
N PRO A 843 7.52 31.61 28.62
CA PRO A 843 7.81 32.27 29.89
C PRO A 843 9.18 32.96 29.82
N GLU A 844 9.27 34.18 30.31
CA GLU A 844 10.50 35.00 30.30
C GLU A 844 11.68 34.26 30.96
N SER A 845 11.42 33.53 32.05
CA SER A 845 12.41 32.73 32.78
C SER A 845 13.02 31.57 31.99
N ARG A 846 12.35 31.06 30.95
CA ARG A 846 12.83 29.94 30.11
C ARG A 846 12.92 30.30 28.62
N LYS A 847 12.91 31.60 28.29
CA LYS A 847 12.95 32.10 26.91
C LYS A 847 14.15 31.58 26.13
N GLN A 848 15.37 31.66 26.70
CA GLN A 848 16.59 31.26 26.01
C GLN A 848 16.62 29.74 25.74
N GLU A 849 16.19 28.93 26.71
CA GLU A 849 16.05 27.49 26.58
C GLU A 849 15.18 27.13 25.36
N PHE A 850 14.04 27.79 25.20
CA PHE A 850 13.15 27.57 24.06
C PHE A 850 13.76 28.06 22.74
N ILE A 851 14.37 29.26 22.73
CA ILE A 851 14.97 29.84 21.50
C ILE A 851 16.02 28.88 20.94
N ASP A 852 16.94 28.39 21.78
CA ASP A 852 18.02 27.49 21.35
C ASP A 852 17.46 26.20 20.74
N LEU A 853 16.45 25.62 21.39
CA LEU A 853 15.77 24.40 20.93
C LEU A 853 15.05 24.61 19.59
N TYR A 854 14.21 25.65 19.50
CA TYR A 854 13.35 25.89 18.34
C TYR A 854 14.17 26.35 17.13
N VAL A 855 15.13 27.26 17.32
CA VAL A 855 16.02 27.73 16.25
C VAL A 855 16.90 26.59 15.74
N GLY A 856 17.40 25.73 16.64
CA GLY A 856 18.14 24.53 16.25
C GLY A 856 17.32 23.61 15.33
N ALA A 857 16.03 23.40 15.64
CA ALA A 857 15.16 22.60 14.79
C ALA A 857 14.84 23.28 13.45
N VAL A 858 14.55 24.59 13.44
CA VAL A 858 14.22 25.35 12.22
C VAL A 858 15.38 25.38 11.23
N LYS A 859 16.63 25.52 11.69
CA LYS A 859 17.82 25.51 10.83
C LYS A 859 18.03 24.19 10.07
N ASN A 860 17.41 23.10 10.53
CA ASN A 860 17.53 21.78 9.91
C ASN A 860 16.37 21.45 8.95
N ILE A 861 15.42 22.38 8.72
CA ILE A 861 14.35 22.19 7.74
C ILE A 861 14.97 22.12 6.34
N LYS A 862 14.75 20.99 5.65
CA LYS A 862 15.16 20.84 4.24
C LYS A 862 14.21 21.67 3.34
N VAL A 863 14.72 22.77 2.80
CA VAL A 863 14.05 23.57 1.76
C VAL A 863 14.47 23.07 0.38
N GLY A 864 13.53 22.83 -0.52
CA GLY A 864 13.87 22.26 -1.83
C GLY A 864 12.66 22.05 -2.75
N ASP A 865 12.87 21.27 -3.81
CA ASP A 865 11.81 20.90 -4.75
C ASP A 865 10.65 20.23 -3.98
N PRO A 866 9.42 20.78 -4.04
CA PRO A 866 8.27 20.22 -3.35
C PRO A 866 7.85 18.83 -3.88
N SER A 867 8.36 18.40 -5.04
CA SER A 867 8.13 17.06 -5.59
C SER A 867 9.09 16.01 -5.02
N ASP A 868 10.21 16.41 -4.40
CA ASP A 868 11.12 15.53 -3.67
C ASP A 868 10.45 15.10 -2.34
N PRO A 869 10.19 13.80 -2.10
CA PRO A 869 9.55 13.31 -0.87
C PRO A 869 10.30 13.66 0.41
N THR A 870 11.59 13.99 0.33
CA THR A 870 12.42 14.37 1.48
C THR A 870 12.39 15.87 1.78
N THR A 871 11.85 16.70 0.88
CA THR A 871 11.68 18.14 1.11
C THR A 871 10.65 18.39 2.20
N GLN A 872 11.03 19.19 3.20
CA GLN A 872 10.16 19.54 4.32
C GLN A 872 9.45 20.88 4.11
N MET A 873 10.04 21.78 3.33
CA MET A 873 9.46 23.08 2.98
C MET A 873 9.71 23.41 1.50
N GLY A 874 8.64 23.73 0.77
CA GLY A 874 8.70 24.12 -0.64
C GLY A 874 8.78 25.65 -0.83
N PRO A 875 8.58 26.15 -2.06
CA PRO A 875 8.54 27.59 -2.32
C PRO A 875 7.26 28.24 -1.77
N LEU A 876 7.24 29.57 -1.70
CA LEU A 876 5.98 30.31 -1.65
C LEU A 876 5.23 30.16 -2.98
N THR A 877 3.91 30.29 -2.98
CA THR A 877 3.12 29.92 -4.18
C THR A 877 3.28 30.90 -5.35
N MET A 878 3.67 32.15 -5.11
CA MET A 878 3.67 33.18 -6.16
C MET A 878 4.60 34.35 -5.82
N ALA A 879 5.10 35.05 -6.85
CA ALA A 879 6.01 36.20 -6.71
C ALA A 879 5.48 37.29 -5.75
N ARG A 880 4.19 37.65 -5.85
CA ARG A 880 3.59 38.65 -4.95
C ARG A 880 3.61 38.23 -3.48
N GLN A 881 3.57 36.92 -3.21
CA GLN A 881 3.62 36.38 -1.86
C GLN A 881 5.04 36.44 -1.30
N LEU A 882 6.05 36.11 -2.12
CA LEU A 882 7.44 36.33 -1.78
C LEU A 882 7.73 37.78 -1.41
N THR A 883 7.36 38.75 -2.27
CA THR A 883 7.56 40.18 -1.99
C THR A 883 6.87 40.61 -0.70
N ARG A 884 5.66 40.08 -0.42
CA ARG A 884 4.95 40.33 0.84
C ARG A 884 5.75 39.84 2.04
N VAL A 885 6.25 38.60 2.01
CA VAL A 885 7.00 37.99 3.11
C VAL A 885 8.32 38.72 3.34
N GLU A 886 9.08 39.03 2.28
CA GLU A 886 10.30 39.84 2.36
C GLU A 886 10.04 41.21 3.01
N GLY A 887 8.91 41.86 2.66
CA GLY A 887 8.47 43.10 3.29
C GLY A 887 8.19 42.97 4.79
N TYR A 888 7.61 41.86 5.25
CA TYR A 888 7.42 41.60 6.68
C TYR A 888 8.74 41.33 7.41
N ILE A 889 9.67 40.61 6.78
CA ILE A 889 11.01 40.39 7.34
C ILE A 889 11.75 41.73 7.50
N ALA A 890 11.69 42.60 6.47
CA ALA A 890 12.26 43.94 6.55
C ALA A 890 11.60 44.80 7.65
N ALA A 891 10.27 44.73 7.78
CA ALA A 891 9.54 45.44 8.83
C ALA A 891 9.89 44.93 10.25
N GLY A 892 10.10 43.63 10.41
CA GLY A 892 10.57 43.04 11.67
C GLY A 892 11.94 43.59 12.10
N ARG A 893 12.90 43.62 11.15
CA ARG A 893 14.22 44.23 11.38
C ARG A 893 14.13 45.72 11.74
N ALA A 894 13.31 46.48 11.00
CA ALA A 894 13.12 47.91 11.23
C ALA A 894 12.43 48.20 12.58
N GLY A 895 11.57 47.29 13.05
CA GLY A 895 10.92 47.37 14.36
C GLY A 895 11.83 47.03 15.54
N GLY A 896 13.08 46.63 15.30
CA GLY A 896 14.04 46.29 16.35
C GLY A 896 14.02 44.83 16.81
N ALA A 897 13.27 43.95 16.14
CA ALA A 897 13.30 42.51 16.43
C ALA A 897 14.61 41.87 15.92
N THR A 898 15.08 40.85 16.64
CA THR A 898 16.30 40.11 16.29
C THR A 898 15.95 38.94 15.37
N VAL A 899 16.65 38.79 14.23
CA VAL A 899 16.54 37.59 13.38
C VAL A 899 17.44 36.50 13.97
N ALA A 900 16.86 35.47 14.58
CA ALA A 900 17.60 34.36 15.17
C ALA A 900 18.08 33.34 14.13
N CYS A 901 17.34 33.17 13.04
CA CYS A 901 17.76 32.43 11.84
C CYS A 901 16.94 32.82 10.60
N GLY A 902 17.47 32.50 9.42
CA GLY A 902 16.84 32.75 8.13
C GLY A 902 16.83 34.23 7.73
N GLY A 903 15.77 34.62 7.02
CA GLY A 903 15.54 36.00 6.60
C GLY A 903 16.16 36.36 5.24
N GLY A 904 16.61 35.37 4.46
CA GLY A 904 17.07 35.52 3.08
C GLY A 904 16.48 34.48 2.13
N ARG A 905 17.14 34.32 0.98
CA ARG A 905 16.88 33.25 0.00
C ARG A 905 17.77 32.05 0.34
N PRO A 906 17.27 30.80 0.25
CA PRO A 906 18.09 29.62 0.49
C PRO A 906 19.22 29.50 -0.55
N ALA A 907 20.40 29.08 -0.11
CA ALA A 907 21.55 28.88 -1.00
C ALA A 907 21.26 27.79 -2.05
N GLY A 908 21.62 28.05 -3.31
CA GLY A 908 21.47 27.09 -4.42
C GLY A 908 20.05 27.00 -5.01
N LEU A 909 19.09 27.80 -4.52
CA LEU A 909 17.72 27.90 -5.03
C LEU A 909 17.45 29.30 -5.61
N ASP A 910 18.23 29.69 -6.61
CA ASP A 910 18.21 31.03 -7.22
C ASP A 910 16.99 31.28 -8.13
N ARG A 911 16.25 30.22 -8.47
CA ARG A 911 15.04 30.25 -9.29
C ARG A 911 13.87 29.68 -8.50
N GLY A 912 12.71 30.31 -8.63
CA GLY A 912 11.51 29.99 -7.86
C GLY A 912 11.30 30.91 -6.66
N TYR A 913 10.14 30.80 -6.04
CA TYR A 913 9.73 31.68 -4.95
C TYR A 913 10.16 31.14 -3.57
N PHE A 914 11.37 30.58 -3.50
CA PHE A 914 11.93 30.02 -2.27
C PHE A 914 12.32 31.11 -1.27
N ILE A 915 12.16 30.83 0.02
CA ILE A 915 12.59 31.71 1.11
C ILE A 915 13.04 30.88 2.31
N GLU A 916 14.01 31.37 3.08
CA GLU A 916 14.44 30.69 4.30
C GLU A 916 13.38 30.76 5.40
N PRO A 917 13.20 29.70 6.21
CA PRO A 917 12.33 29.75 7.37
C PRO A 917 12.95 30.73 8.38
N THR A 918 12.16 31.72 8.80
CA THR A 918 12.65 32.88 9.55
C THR A 918 12.07 32.90 10.95
N VAL A 919 12.94 33.06 11.95
CA VAL A 919 12.53 33.19 13.36
C VAL A 919 12.99 34.53 13.90
N PHE A 920 12.03 35.31 14.39
CA PHE A 920 12.28 36.55 15.13
C PHE A 920 12.16 36.34 16.63
N THR A 921 13.10 36.91 17.38
CA THR A 921 13.05 37.04 18.85
C THR A 921 12.96 38.50 19.24
N ASP A 922 12.73 38.77 20.52
CA ASP A 922 12.60 40.12 21.07
C ASP A 922 11.44 40.89 20.43
N VAL A 923 10.39 40.15 20.07
CA VAL A 923 9.20 40.71 19.42
C VAL A 923 8.24 41.25 20.48
N THR A 924 7.80 42.49 20.32
CA THR A 924 6.77 43.13 21.14
C THR A 924 5.45 43.26 20.36
N MET A 925 4.34 43.41 21.08
CA MET A 925 3.00 43.41 20.46
C MET A 925 2.70 44.65 19.62
N ASP A 926 3.46 45.73 19.73
CA ASP A 926 3.36 46.91 18.84
C ASP A 926 4.03 46.67 17.47
N MET A 927 4.82 45.61 17.31
CA MET A 927 5.47 45.28 16.06
C MET A 927 4.50 44.67 15.04
N LYS A 928 4.67 45.06 13.78
CA LYS A 928 3.85 44.58 12.64
C LYS A 928 3.83 43.05 12.52
N ILE A 929 4.98 42.40 12.71
CA ILE A 929 5.14 40.94 12.63
C ILE A 929 4.42 40.18 13.76
N ALA A 930 4.05 40.85 14.85
CA ALA A 930 3.20 40.31 15.91
C ALA A 930 1.70 40.53 15.61
N GLN A 931 1.35 41.64 14.98
CA GLN A 931 -0.06 42.03 14.79
C GLN A 931 -0.71 41.48 13.52
N GLU A 932 0.05 41.40 12.42
CA GLU A 932 -0.49 41.11 11.10
C GLU A 932 -0.22 39.67 10.63
N GLU A 933 -1.12 39.15 9.80
CA GLU A 933 -0.93 37.87 9.11
C GLU A 933 0.12 38.01 7.99
N ILE A 934 1.24 37.34 8.16
CA ILE A 934 2.35 37.33 7.18
C ILE A 934 2.00 36.37 6.03
N PHE A 935 1.47 35.20 6.37
CA PHE A 935 1.17 34.09 5.45
C PHE A 935 2.43 33.56 4.74
N GLY A 936 3.49 33.35 5.51
CA GLY A 936 4.79 32.84 5.07
C GLY A 936 5.55 32.25 6.25
N PRO A 937 6.75 31.69 6.04
CA PRO A 937 7.45 30.90 7.05
C PRO A 937 8.22 31.82 8.03
N VAL A 938 7.47 32.70 8.71
CA VAL A 938 8.02 33.71 9.64
C VAL A 938 7.33 33.56 11.00
N VAL A 939 8.11 33.23 12.01
CA VAL A 939 7.64 33.01 13.39
C VAL A 939 8.17 34.11 14.32
N SER A 940 7.31 34.60 15.21
CA SER A 940 7.63 35.56 16.24
C SER A 940 7.63 34.90 17.62
N ILE A 941 8.76 34.93 18.32
CA ILE A 941 8.88 34.48 19.71
C ILE A 941 8.69 35.69 20.64
N ILE A 942 7.70 35.59 21.53
CA ILE A 942 7.26 36.66 22.45
C ILE A 942 7.33 36.10 23.88
N SER A 943 7.96 36.82 24.80
CA SER A 943 8.02 36.40 26.19
C SER A 943 6.91 37.01 27.05
N TYR A 944 6.52 36.33 28.13
CA TYR A 944 5.56 36.80 29.13
C TYR A 944 6.02 36.45 30.55
N LYS A 945 5.48 37.13 31.58
CA LYS A 945 5.86 36.97 32.99
C LYS A 945 4.98 36.01 33.77
N ASP A 946 3.67 36.03 33.49
CA ASP A 946 2.67 35.19 34.13
C ASP A 946 1.51 34.84 33.16
N ASP A 947 0.64 33.93 33.58
CA ASP A 947 -0.51 33.47 32.77
C ASP A 947 -1.47 34.62 32.40
N GLU A 948 -1.60 35.65 33.24
CA GLU A 948 -2.46 36.81 32.95
C GLU A 948 -1.90 37.64 31.79
N GLU A 949 -0.60 37.90 31.80
CA GLU A 949 0.09 38.56 30.70
C GLU A 949 0.07 37.70 29.43
N ALA A 950 0.28 36.38 29.54
CA ALA A 950 0.21 35.47 28.41
C ALA A 950 -1.16 35.50 27.73
N VAL A 951 -2.26 35.46 28.50
CA VAL A 951 -3.63 35.59 27.96
C VAL A 951 -3.83 36.93 27.29
N LYS A 952 -3.33 38.02 27.88
CA LYS A 952 -3.41 39.36 27.28
C LYS A 952 -2.71 39.40 25.93
N ILE A 953 -1.46 38.93 25.85
CA ILE A 953 -0.65 38.90 24.62
C ILE A 953 -1.30 37.98 23.57
N ALA A 954 -1.74 36.78 23.95
CA ALA A 954 -2.41 35.84 23.04
C ALA A 954 -3.64 36.48 22.40
N ASN A 955 -4.40 37.26 23.18
CA ASN A 955 -5.61 37.95 22.73
C ASN A 955 -5.36 39.31 22.06
N ASP A 956 -4.16 39.89 22.16
CA ASP A 956 -3.83 41.23 21.66
C ASP A 956 -3.59 41.25 20.14
N THR A 957 -4.61 40.84 19.39
CA THR A 957 -4.63 40.88 17.93
C THR A 957 -6.07 40.94 17.45
N THR A 958 -6.28 41.49 16.26
CA THR A 958 -7.60 41.53 15.63
C THR A 958 -8.09 40.15 15.14
N TYR A 959 -7.16 39.20 15.00
CA TYR A 959 -7.44 37.83 14.60
C TYR A 959 -7.85 36.94 15.78
N GLY A 960 -8.57 35.87 15.49
CA GLY A 960 -9.03 34.88 16.47
C GLY A 960 -9.38 33.54 15.84
N LEU A 961 -8.61 33.09 14.84
CA LEU A 961 -8.87 31.85 14.12
C LEU A 961 -8.52 30.61 14.95
N SER A 962 -7.23 30.37 15.16
CA SER A 962 -6.71 29.17 15.83
C SER A 962 -5.64 29.50 16.89
N GLY A 963 -5.30 28.53 17.72
CA GLY A 963 -4.28 28.62 18.76
C GLY A 963 -3.97 27.28 19.42
N ALA A 964 -2.92 27.27 20.23
CA ALA A 964 -2.53 26.10 21.02
C ALA A 964 -2.01 26.51 22.40
N VAL A 965 -2.20 25.65 23.39
CA VAL A 965 -1.63 25.79 24.74
C VAL A 965 -0.82 24.53 25.04
N PHE A 966 0.43 24.67 25.46
CA PHE A 966 1.31 23.57 25.85
C PHE A 966 1.57 23.64 27.35
N THR A 967 1.40 22.52 28.05
CA THR A 967 1.50 22.42 29.51
C THR A 967 1.57 20.95 29.93
N SER A 968 2.16 20.67 31.09
CA SER A 968 2.10 19.33 31.69
C SER A 968 0.76 19.03 32.41
N ASP A 969 -0.10 20.03 32.61
CA ASP A 969 -1.43 19.92 33.21
C ASP A 969 -2.54 20.23 32.17
N PRO A 970 -3.18 19.20 31.58
CA PRO A 970 -4.24 19.40 30.60
C PRO A 970 -5.43 20.23 31.08
N GLU A 971 -5.77 20.18 32.37
CA GLU A 971 -6.90 20.95 32.92
C GLU A 971 -6.55 22.43 33.05
N ARG A 972 -5.31 22.75 33.45
CA ARG A 972 -4.78 24.12 33.36
C ARG A 972 -4.77 24.60 31.91
N GLY A 973 -4.35 23.75 30.98
CA GLY A 973 -4.38 24.03 29.55
C GLY A 973 -5.78 24.35 29.05
N TYR A 974 -6.78 23.57 29.44
CA TYR A 974 -8.19 23.82 29.12
C TYR A 974 -8.71 25.13 29.74
N ALA A 975 -8.41 25.37 31.03
CA ALA A 975 -8.78 26.60 31.72
C ALA A 975 -8.16 27.84 31.05
N PHE A 976 -6.91 27.75 30.59
CA PHE A 976 -6.26 28.80 29.82
C PHE A 976 -6.91 28.97 28.43
N ALA A 977 -7.14 27.87 27.70
CA ALA A 977 -7.78 27.88 26.39
C ALA A 977 -9.16 28.56 26.41
N ARG A 978 -9.96 28.35 27.47
CA ARG A 978 -11.24 29.02 27.70
C ARG A 978 -11.14 30.55 27.78
N ARG A 979 -9.96 31.09 28.08
CA ARG A 979 -9.66 32.52 28.17
C ARG A 979 -9.10 33.09 26.86
N MET A 980 -8.72 32.23 25.92
CA MET A 980 -8.34 32.65 24.57
C MET A 980 -9.59 32.98 23.76
N ARG A 981 -9.61 34.16 23.13
CA ARG A 981 -10.68 34.61 22.24
C ARG A 981 -10.40 34.17 20.81
N THR A 982 -10.41 32.86 20.63
CA THR A 982 -10.03 32.15 19.41
C THR A 982 -11.02 31.02 19.16
N GLY A 983 -11.35 30.74 17.90
CA GLY A 983 -12.41 29.78 17.57
C GLY A 983 -12.02 28.31 17.65
N SER A 984 -10.76 27.96 17.38
CA SER A 984 -10.22 26.61 17.62
C SER A 984 -8.96 26.68 18.48
N VAL A 985 -8.91 25.93 19.58
CA VAL A 985 -7.72 25.86 20.45
C VAL A 985 -7.44 24.40 20.81
N THR A 986 -6.19 23.97 20.65
CA THR A 986 -5.73 22.63 21.07
C THR A 986 -4.86 22.72 22.32
N VAL A 987 -4.94 21.74 23.21
CA VAL A 987 -4.00 21.57 24.32
C VAL A 987 -2.98 20.49 23.94
N ASN A 988 -1.68 20.81 24.05
CA ASN A 988 -0.54 19.93 23.77
C ASN A 988 -0.47 19.40 22.33
N GLY A 989 -0.81 20.24 21.35
CA GLY A 989 -0.67 19.90 19.94
C GLY A 989 -1.40 20.88 19.04
N MET A 990 -1.72 20.46 17.83
CA MET A 990 -2.72 21.11 16.99
C MET A 990 -3.46 20.05 16.18
N ILE A 991 -4.79 20.09 16.20
CA ILE A 991 -5.65 19.15 15.49
C ILE A 991 -6.58 19.97 14.59
N VAL A 992 -6.68 19.58 13.32
CA VAL A 992 -7.74 20.00 12.41
C VAL A 992 -8.52 18.76 12.02
N ASP A 993 -9.81 18.76 12.32
CA ASP A 993 -10.68 17.61 12.11
C ASP A 993 -11.98 18.08 11.48
N ILE A 994 -12.33 17.46 10.35
CA ILE A 994 -13.52 17.77 9.54
C ILE A 994 -14.84 17.55 10.30
N HIS A 995 -14.82 16.76 11.38
CA HIS A 995 -16.00 16.43 12.18
C HIS A 995 -16.35 17.50 13.22
N HIS A 996 -15.49 18.52 13.39
CA HIS A 996 -15.64 19.55 14.40
C HIS A 996 -15.73 20.94 13.74
N PRO A 997 -16.36 21.93 14.41
CA PRO A 997 -16.45 23.28 13.87
C PRO A 997 -15.07 23.93 13.81
N PHE A 998 -14.69 24.34 12.61
CA PHE A 998 -13.54 25.15 12.31
C PHE A 998 -13.99 26.56 11.96
N GLY A 999 -13.35 27.56 12.57
CA GLY A 999 -13.50 28.94 12.15
C GLY A 999 -13.28 29.96 13.24
N GLY A 1000 -13.21 31.24 12.86
CA GLY A 1000 -12.62 32.26 13.73
C GLY A 1000 -13.58 33.08 14.60
N PHE A 1001 -13.01 33.69 15.64
CA PHE A 1001 -13.59 34.81 16.39
C PHE A 1001 -13.10 36.15 15.82
N LYS A 1002 -13.61 37.26 16.37
CA LYS A 1002 -13.18 38.63 16.05
C LYS A 1002 -13.23 38.90 14.53
N GLN A 1003 -12.11 39.24 13.90
CA GLN A 1003 -12.03 39.50 12.45
C GLN A 1003 -11.56 38.28 11.64
N SER A 1004 -11.52 37.09 12.24
CA SER A 1004 -11.15 35.84 11.57
C SER A 1004 -12.33 35.08 10.96
N GLY A 1005 -13.55 35.62 11.02
CA GLY A 1005 -14.65 35.01 10.28
C GLY A 1005 -16.05 35.23 10.86
N ILE A 1006 -17.03 34.70 10.14
CA ILE A 1006 -18.45 34.63 10.51
C ILE A 1006 -18.99 33.27 10.05
N GLY A 1007 -19.63 32.51 10.95
CA GLY A 1007 -20.02 31.12 10.68
C GLY A 1007 -18.91 30.12 11.00
N ARG A 1008 -19.12 28.85 10.66
CA ARG A 1008 -18.16 27.76 10.86
C ARG A 1008 -18.12 26.85 9.64
N GLU A 1009 -17.02 26.16 9.41
CA GLU A 1009 -16.91 25.03 8.49
C GLU A 1009 -16.68 23.73 9.26
N GLY A 1010 -16.99 22.58 8.67
CA GLY A 1010 -16.86 21.29 9.34
C GLY A 1010 -17.91 21.08 10.44
N GLY A 1011 -18.02 19.84 10.92
CA GLY A 1011 -19.02 19.47 11.91
C GLY A 1011 -20.48 19.70 11.47
N PRO A 1012 -21.45 19.53 12.39
CA PRO A 1012 -22.83 19.91 12.13
C PRO A 1012 -23.01 21.41 11.92
N GLU A 1013 -22.21 22.25 12.60
CA GLU A 1013 -22.26 23.71 12.48
C GLU A 1013 -21.94 24.19 11.07
N GLY A 1014 -21.04 23.50 10.37
CA GLY A 1014 -20.73 23.75 8.96
C GLY A 1014 -21.96 23.57 8.07
N LEU A 1015 -22.71 22.49 8.30
CA LEU A 1015 -23.96 22.19 7.60
C LEU A 1015 -25.07 23.21 7.92
N GLU A 1016 -25.18 23.65 9.18
CA GLU A 1016 -26.21 24.59 9.62
C GLU A 1016 -26.20 25.93 8.86
N ASN A 1017 -25.03 26.37 8.37
CA ASN A 1017 -24.94 27.60 7.57
C ASN A 1017 -25.73 27.55 6.24
N TYR A 1018 -26.16 26.36 5.82
CA TYR A 1018 -26.86 26.11 4.55
C TYR A 1018 -28.35 25.84 4.74
N PHE A 1019 -28.88 26.03 5.95
CA PHE A 1019 -30.31 25.91 6.25
C PHE A 1019 -30.96 27.22 6.70
N GLU A 1020 -32.26 27.33 6.45
CA GLU A 1020 -33.20 28.28 7.03
C GLU A 1020 -34.17 27.53 7.94
N VAL A 1021 -34.45 28.08 9.11
CA VAL A 1021 -35.42 27.50 10.05
C VAL A 1021 -36.81 28.03 9.73
N LYS A 1022 -37.76 27.13 9.45
CA LYS A 1022 -39.13 27.47 9.10
C LYS A 1022 -40.12 26.78 10.02
N THR A 1023 -41.03 27.57 10.58
CA THR A 1023 -42.12 27.07 11.43
C THR A 1023 -43.38 26.86 10.59
N ILE A 1024 -43.93 25.64 10.62
CA ILE A 1024 -45.17 25.27 9.94
C ILE A 1024 -46.21 24.93 11.01
N HIS A 1025 -47.27 25.74 11.10
CA HIS A 1025 -48.39 25.49 11.99
C HIS A 1025 -49.41 24.58 11.31
N MET A 1026 -49.76 23.47 11.95
CA MET A 1026 -50.89 22.64 11.54
C MET A 1026 -52.15 23.26 12.16
N ALA A 1027 -52.92 23.96 11.33
CA ALA A 1027 -54.08 24.74 11.75
C ALA A 1027 -55.37 23.90 11.75
#